data_AF-A0A9W4GPD6-F1
#
_entry.id   AF-A0A9W4GPD6-F1
#
_cell.length_a   1.000
_cell.length_b   1.000
_cell.length_c   1.000
_cell.angle_alpha   90.00
_cell.angle_beta   90.00
_cell.angle_gamma   90.00
#
_symmetry.space_group_name_H-M   'P 1'
#
loop_
_entity.id
_entity.type
_entity.pdbx_description
1 polymer ?
#
loop_
_entity_poly.entity_id
_entity_poly.type
_entity_poly.pdbx_seq_one_letter_code
_entity_poly.pdbx_strand_id
1 'polypeptide(L)'
;MNAPRTPAVAHDRLVLGAQLGQGGQGTVHEVTNRRINETAGHGWDVVYKEYSPAVLPSLQADALTARADLVGELNAADAEWLCERTAWPAAVVQRQGQACGFLMRAVPDRFRFAFQTLNGTAGTRRLATMEYLLNDDAYVAGIGLTISSRDRLALLGDLAQTLSRLHRLGITVGDLSPKNLLFSTAPQPECFLIDADAMRLRGTTVLPQAETPDWQIPDGEERATGASDVYKLALLAIRLVARDQTATDPAVLAAVSPALEDLARCSLDPDRKRRPTPALWAENLAAAVATASTAPASAPAGPGTRTVTGPGRRTRRTPGNRATGVPGPGGRPPKARNGAAIAAGVVVALVAVIGLAAGHSGHSGSGPAAVEAPAFPTATETVSDDPSYTDPAADDTDPGDPGTTETGPADDPDSPDDPADDPADDTDTPSDSPTPDDIAAAEIGSCFYDNGTGGHVDLVATDCTDGAFEVVDIRTGTTDLDSCDHVTDNDESVSSARNNLVLCLSYQSPGGTAFHAQQGDCVYGAPSGGTWDKTGCRTGNFKVLAAYRGTGDHGKCSSWPHYNEWKTFTVAADSGLDVLLCLSMNYPDDIGYATQRECLLKTGSETQPTFTNTGSCDSSNVVVTGRTSRYHASSFCGNDGWATWQPGDYPSLAYTVCWRPK
;
A
#
# COMPACT_ATOMS: atom_id res chain seq x y z
N MET A 1 32.17 -17.34 11.52
CA MET A 1 31.74 -18.75 11.61
C MET A 1 30.84 -18.98 10.41
N ASN A 2 31.16 -19.93 9.50
CA ASN A 2 30.27 -20.23 8.38
C ASN A 2 28.99 -20.87 8.94
N ALA A 3 27.83 -20.35 8.55
CA ALA A 3 26.55 -20.97 8.88
C ALA A 3 26.53 -22.43 8.39
N PRO A 4 25.91 -23.36 9.12
CA PRO A 4 25.82 -24.75 8.71
C PRO A 4 25.02 -24.84 7.40
N ARG A 5 25.65 -25.38 6.34
CA ARG A 5 24.96 -25.65 5.08
C ARG A 5 24.00 -26.82 5.21
N THR A 6 22.81 -26.68 4.65
CA THR A 6 21.83 -27.74 4.51
C THR A 6 22.31 -28.76 3.47
N PRO A 7 22.44 -30.06 3.84
CA PRO A 7 22.89 -31.09 2.90
C PRO A 7 21.93 -31.24 1.71
N ALA A 8 22.47 -31.29 0.50
CA ALA A 8 21.70 -31.64 -0.69
C ALA A 8 21.25 -33.11 -0.66
N VAL A 9 20.10 -33.39 -1.27
CA VAL A 9 19.50 -34.73 -1.34
C VAL A 9 19.66 -35.28 -2.76
N ALA A 10 20.23 -36.47 -2.90
CA ALA A 10 20.28 -37.14 -4.20
C ALA A 10 18.87 -37.60 -4.62
N HIS A 11 18.48 -37.29 -5.85
CA HIS A 11 17.15 -37.60 -6.40
C HIS A 11 16.79 -39.09 -6.31
N ASP A 12 17.75 -39.99 -6.52
CA ASP A 12 17.57 -41.45 -6.43
C ASP A 12 17.31 -41.97 -5.01
N ARG A 13 17.45 -41.11 -3.99
CA ARG A 13 17.10 -41.42 -2.59
C ARG A 13 15.67 -41.02 -2.22
N LEU A 14 14.92 -40.36 -3.11
CA LEU A 14 13.54 -39.98 -2.90
C LEU A 14 12.59 -41.12 -3.33
N VAL A 15 11.58 -41.40 -2.52
CA VAL A 15 10.45 -42.25 -2.90
C VAL A 15 9.28 -41.33 -3.24
N LEU A 16 9.04 -41.15 -4.55
CA LEU A 16 8.00 -40.26 -5.06
C LEU A 16 6.64 -40.96 -5.05
N GLY A 17 5.63 -40.25 -4.55
CA GLY A 17 4.21 -40.65 -4.55
C GLY A 17 3.46 -40.06 -5.74
N ALA A 18 2.23 -39.58 -5.49
CA ALA A 18 1.42 -38.97 -6.53
C ALA A 18 2.00 -37.63 -7.02
N GLN A 19 1.81 -37.33 -8.31
CA GLN A 19 2.00 -35.98 -8.82
C GLN A 19 0.84 -35.11 -8.32
N LEU A 20 1.18 -34.06 -7.57
CA LEU A 20 0.22 -33.17 -6.91
C LEU A 20 -0.14 -31.96 -7.77
N GLY A 21 0.77 -31.56 -8.67
CA GLY A 21 0.57 -30.40 -9.54
C GLY A 21 1.64 -30.27 -10.62
N GLN A 22 1.35 -29.44 -11.62
CA GLN A 22 2.26 -29.09 -12.70
C GLN A 22 2.02 -27.62 -13.10
N GLY A 23 3.10 -26.86 -13.21
CA GLY A 23 3.09 -25.46 -13.64
C GLY A 23 4.14 -25.19 -14.71
N GLY A 24 4.31 -23.92 -15.09
CA GLY A 24 5.24 -23.53 -16.16
C GLY A 24 6.72 -23.83 -15.86
N GLN A 25 7.09 -23.86 -14.58
CA GLN A 25 8.48 -24.04 -14.15
C GLN A 25 8.79 -25.48 -13.68
N GLY A 26 7.81 -26.36 -13.56
CA GLY A 26 8.06 -27.68 -12.98
C GLY A 26 6.83 -28.50 -12.59
N THR A 27 7.10 -29.62 -11.93
CA THR A 27 6.10 -30.54 -11.37
C THR A 27 6.31 -30.71 -9.87
N VAL A 28 5.23 -30.95 -9.14
CA VAL A 28 5.28 -31.18 -7.69
C VAL A 28 4.83 -32.61 -7.40
N HIS A 29 5.65 -33.35 -6.66
CA HIS A 29 5.43 -34.74 -6.31
C HIS A 29 5.39 -34.91 -4.79
N GLU A 30 4.53 -35.81 -4.33
CA GLU A 30 4.58 -36.28 -2.95
C GLU A 30 5.90 -37.03 -2.68
N VAL A 31 6.43 -36.93 -1.45
CA VAL A 31 7.59 -37.69 -1.00
C VAL A 31 7.22 -38.45 0.26
N THR A 32 7.35 -39.79 0.24
CA THR A 32 6.80 -40.65 1.31
C THR A 32 7.86 -41.15 2.30
N ASN A 33 9.14 -40.92 2.03
CA ASN A 33 10.26 -41.45 2.83
C ASN A 33 11.10 -40.35 3.52
N ARG A 34 10.59 -39.13 3.62
CA ARG A 34 11.27 -37.95 4.17
C ARG A 34 10.32 -37.04 4.92
N ARG A 35 10.85 -36.33 5.91
CA ARG A 35 10.22 -35.21 6.60
C ARG A 35 11.26 -34.10 6.84
N ILE A 36 10.80 -32.89 7.11
CA ILE A 36 11.65 -31.75 7.52
C ILE A 36 11.29 -31.29 8.93
N ASN A 37 12.21 -30.57 9.59
CA ASN A 37 12.02 -30.02 10.93
C ASN A 37 11.62 -31.09 11.99
N GLU A 38 12.29 -32.25 11.95
CA GLU A 38 12.03 -33.37 12.88
C GLU A 38 12.29 -33.00 14.34
N THR A 39 13.14 -31.98 14.58
CA THR A 39 13.43 -31.42 15.91
C THR A 39 12.22 -30.74 16.57
N ALA A 40 11.19 -30.35 15.81
CA ALA A 40 9.94 -29.79 16.32
C ALA A 40 8.90 -30.85 16.74
N GLY A 41 9.32 -32.09 16.99
CA GLY A 41 8.49 -33.17 17.52
C GLY A 41 8.20 -34.28 16.51
N HIS A 42 7.35 -34.01 15.50
CA HIS A 42 6.85 -35.04 14.57
C HIS A 42 7.43 -34.95 13.15
N GLY A 43 8.16 -33.87 12.85
CA GLY A 43 8.53 -33.48 11.49
C GLY A 43 7.31 -33.14 10.62
N TRP A 44 7.52 -32.35 9.58
CA TRP A 44 6.51 -32.03 8.59
C TRP A 44 6.69 -32.88 7.34
N ASP A 45 5.57 -33.33 6.77
CA ASP A 45 5.57 -33.97 5.46
C ASP A 45 6.10 -33.00 4.40
N VAL A 46 6.78 -33.55 3.40
CA VAL A 46 7.41 -32.78 2.32
C VAL A 46 6.91 -33.18 0.95
N VAL A 47 7.02 -32.24 0.04
CA VAL A 47 6.83 -32.44 -1.40
C VAL A 47 8.12 -32.06 -2.12
N TYR A 48 8.32 -32.65 -3.29
CA TYR A 48 9.44 -32.38 -4.17
C TYR A 48 8.95 -31.56 -5.37
N LYS A 49 9.48 -30.34 -5.55
CA LYS A 49 9.32 -29.58 -6.79
C LYS A 49 10.49 -29.90 -7.72
N GLU A 50 10.22 -30.53 -8.85
CA GLU A 50 11.17 -30.80 -9.92
C GLU A 50 11.07 -29.70 -10.98
N TYR A 51 12.19 -29.05 -11.29
CA TYR A 51 12.24 -28.04 -12.34
C TYR A 51 12.10 -28.67 -13.73
N SER A 52 11.40 -27.99 -14.63
CA SER A 52 11.30 -28.43 -16.02
C SER A 52 12.64 -28.29 -16.73
N PRO A 53 12.97 -29.16 -17.71
CA PRO A 53 14.24 -29.07 -18.45
C PRO A 53 14.47 -27.71 -19.11
N ALA A 54 13.40 -26.99 -19.46
CA ALA A 54 13.47 -25.69 -20.10
C ALA A 54 14.01 -24.57 -19.19
N VAL A 55 13.84 -24.68 -17.86
CA VAL A 55 14.28 -23.63 -16.91
C VAL A 55 15.62 -23.94 -16.25
N LEU A 56 16.08 -25.20 -16.29
CA LEU A 56 17.36 -25.61 -15.71
C LEU A 56 18.57 -24.78 -16.18
N PRO A 57 18.68 -24.35 -17.46
CA PRO A 57 19.81 -23.52 -17.89
C PRO A 57 19.85 -22.14 -17.21
N SER A 58 18.72 -21.63 -16.75
CA SER A 58 18.59 -20.32 -16.09
C SER A 58 18.61 -20.44 -14.56
N LEU A 59 18.68 -21.65 -14.02
CA LEU A 59 18.61 -21.92 -12.59
C LEU A 59 19.90 -21.46 -11.88
N GLN A 60 19.74 -20.57 -10.91
CA GLN A 60 20.81 -20.14 -10.03
C GLN A 60 20.92 -21.09 -8.83
N ALA A 61 21.71 -22.15 -8.98
CA ALA A 61 21.83 -23.22 -7.97
C ALA A 61 22.33 -22.72 -6.60
N ASP A 62 23.25 -21.75 -6.58
CA ASP A 62 23.75 -21.14 -5.34
C ASP A 62 22.65 -20.34 -4.63
N ALA A 63 21.81 -19.62 -5.38
CA ALA A 63 20.66 -18.90 -4.82
C ALA A 63 19.63 -19.88 -4.23
N LEU A 64 19.38 -21.02 -4.88
CA LEU A 64 18.49 -22.06 -4.35
C LEU A 64 19.07 -22.70 -3.08
N THR A 65 20.38 -22.92 -3.04
CA THR A 65 21.09 -23.41 -1.85
C THR A 65 20.99 -22.42 -0.70
N ALA A 66 21.21 -21.14 -0.95
CA ALA A 66 21.07 -20.08 0.06
C ALA A 66 19.65 -20.02 0.67
N ARG A 67 18.61 -20.32 -0.11
CA ARG A 67 17.24 -20.45 0.44
C ARG A 67 17.11 -21.63 1.40
N ALA A 68 17.63 -22.80 1.02
CA ALA A 68 17.60 -23.98 1.88
C ALA A 68 18.43 -23.79 3.16
N ASP A 69 19.52 -23.03 3.09
CA ASP A 69 20.38 -22.72 4.24
C ASP A 69 19.74 -21.72 5.20
N LEU A 70 18.88 -20.80 4.69
CA LEU A 70 18.26 -19.74 5.50
C LEU A 70 17.56 -20.28 6.76
N VAL A 71 16.88 -21.42 6.67
CA VAL A 71 16.16 -22.01 7.82
C VAL A 71 17.12 -22.31 8.99
N GLY A 72 18.36 -22.72 8.69
CA GLY A 72 19.39 -22.96 9.70
C GLY A 72 20.12 -21.69 10.17
N GLU A 73 20.00 -20.58 9.43
CA GLU A 73 20.54 -19.27 9.81
C GLU A 73 19.63 -18.51 10.79
N LEU A 74 18.31 -18.72 10.68
CA LEU A 74 17.31 -18.05 11.50
C LEU A 74 17.29 -18.61 12.93
N ASN A 75 16.82 -17.80 13.88
CA ASN A 75 16.46 -18.33 15.19
C ASN A 75 15.28 -19.32 15.07
N ALA A 76 15.09 -20.16 16.08
CA ALA A 76 14.10 -21.24 16.03
C ALA A 76 12.66 -20.73 15.74
N ALA A 77 12.28 -19.58 16.31
CA ALA A 77 10.94 -19.02 16.14
C ALA A 77 10.71 -18.44 14.73
N ASP A 78 11.72 -17.82 14.12
CA ASP A 78 11.65 -17.34 12.74
C ASP A 78 11.70 -18.49 11.73
N ALA A 79 12.54 -19.49 11.97
CA ALA A 79 12.62 -20.69 11.14
C ALA A 79 11.31 -21.47 11.14
N GLU A 80 10.73 -21.71 12.32
CA GLU A 80 9.44 -22.39 12.47
C GLU A 80 8.33 -21.59 11.76
N TRP A 81 8.23 -20.29 12.06
CA TRP A 81 7.24 -19.40 11.44
C TRP A 81 7.36 -19.38 9.91
N LEU A 82 8.57 -19.25 9.36
CA LEU A 82 8.77 -19.18 7.90
C LEU A 82 8.21 -20.43 7.21
N CYS A 83 8.46 -21.60 7.77
CA CYS A 83 7.93 -22.85 7.25
C CYS A 83 6.45 -23.08 7.60
N GLU A 84 5.89 -22.44 8.63
CA GLU A 84 4.45 -22.45 8.91
C GLU A 84 3.64 -21.57 7.98
N ARG A 85 4.28 -20.55 7.41
CA ARG A 85 3.64 -19.55 6.57
C ARG A 85 3.94 -19.70 5.09
N THR A 86 4.92 -20.51 4.72
CA THR A 86 5.35 -20.65 3.33
C THR A 86 5.77 -22.08 2.99
N ALA A 87 5.67 -22.45 1.71
CA ALA A 87 6.31 -23.65 1.16
C ALA A 87 7.81 -23.40 0.90
N TRP A 88 8.56 -22.94 1.91
CA TRP A 88 9.96 -22.55 1.77
C TRP A 88 10.85 -23.73 1.34
N PRO A 89 11.86 -23.51 0.47
CA PRO A 89 12.86 -24.54 0.17
C PRO A 89 13.58 -25.03 1.42
N ALA A 90 13.54 -26.33 1.66
CA ALA A 90 14.11 -26.97 2.83
C ALA A 90 15.36 -27.82 2.52
N ALA A 91 15.52 -28.29 1.28
CA ALA A 91 16.74 -28.95 0.82
C ALA A 91 16.81 -28.96 -0.71
N VAL A 92 18.00 -28.73 -1.27
CA VAL A 92 18.23 -28.86 -2.71
C VAL A 92 18.25 -30.33 -3.11
N VAL A 93 17.55 -30.70 -4.18
CA VAL A 93 17.60 -32.03 -4.76
C VAL A 93 18.51 -32.01 -5.98
N GLN A 94 19.40 -32.99 -6.06
CA GLN A 94 20.39 -33.11 -7.14
C GLN A 94 20.27 -34.41 -7.91
N ARG A 95 20.48 -34.35 -9.22
CA ARG A 95 20.67 -35.50 -10.09
C ARG A 95 22.06 -35.42 -10.69
N GLN A 96 22.91 -36.43 -10.45
CA GLN A 96 24.31 -36.43 -10.90
C GLN A 96 25.10 -35.18 -10.45
N GLY A 97 24.83 -34.70 -9.23
CA GLY A 97 25.49 -33.51 -8.65
C GLY A 97 24.98 -32.15 -9.17
N GLN A 98 24.02 -32.13 -10.10
CA GLN A 98 23.40 -30.91 -10.59
C GLN A 98 22.04 -30.69 -9.91
N ALA A 99 21.75 -29.45 -9.49
CA ALA A 99 20.47 -29.10 -8.92
C ALA A 99 19.34 -29.32 -9.95
N CYS A 100 18.32 -30.10 -9.57
CA CYS A 100 17.17 -30.40 -10.42
C CYS A 100 15.83 -30.03 -9.77
N GLY A 101 15.84 -29.61 -8.51
CA GLY A 101 14.64 -29.26 -7.77
C GLY A 101 14.93 -29.08 -6.29
N PHE A 102 13.89 -29.07 -5.47
CA PHE A 102 14.02 -28.92 -4.02
C PHE A 102 12.87 -29.58 -3.26
N LEU A 103 13.15 -29.95 -2.01
CA LEU A 103 12.13 -30.36 -1.05
C LEU A 103 11.57 -29.12 -0.34
N MET A 104 10.27 -29.12 -0.08
CA MET A 104 9.58 -28.08 0.68
C MET A 104 8.46 -28.69 1.51
N ARG A 105 7.95 -27.94 2.49
CA ARG A 105 6.81 -28.39 3.30
C ARG A 105 5.60 -28.69 2.42
N ALA A 106 4.94 -29.82 2.65
CA ALA A 106 3.65 -30.11 2.07
C ALA A 106 2.60 -29.13 2.59
N VAL A 107 1.71 -28.65 1.72
CA VAL A 107 0.63 -27.73 2.14
C VAL A 107 -0.23 -28.40 3.23
N PRO A 108 -0.38 -27.78 4.42
CA PRO A 108 -1.19 -28.33 5.49
C PRO A 108 -2.66 -28.53 5.11
N ASP A 109 -3.31 -29.55 5.67
CA ASP A 109 -4.69 -29.92 5.33
C ASP A 109 -5.75 -28.83 5.59
N ARG A 110 -5.45 -27.87 6.47
CA ARG A 110 -6.32 -26.72 6.78
C ARG A 110 -6.44 -25.70 5.64
N PHE A 111 -5.51 -25.71 4.67
CA PHE A 111 -5.55 -24.89 3.46
C PHE A 111 -6.22 -25.59 2.28
N ARG A 112 -7.11 -26.54 2.58
CA ARG A 112 -7.81 -27.33 1.58
C ARG A 112 -9.27 -27.48 1.99
N PHE A 113 -10.15 -27.46 1.00
CA PHE A 113 -11.60 -27.58 1.19
C PHE A 113 -12.19 -28.68 0.30
N ALA A 114 -13.38 -29.14 0.68
CA ALA A 114 -14.14 -30.07 -0.14
C ALA A 114 -14.86 -29.27 -1.24
N PHE A 115 -14.34 -29.33 -2.47
CA PHE A 115 -14.92 -28.58 -3.58
C PHE A 115 -16.28 -29.17 -3.96
N GLN A 116 -17.29 -28.31 -4.02
CA GLN A 116 -18.62 -28.69 -4.49
C GLN A 116 -18.73 -28.30 -5.97
N THR A 117 -19.11 -29.27 -6.80
CA THR A 117 -19.52 -28.94 -8.16
C THR A 117 -20.89 -28.26 -8.10
N LEU A 118 -21.18 -27.35 -9.04
CA LEU A 118 -22.47 -26.63 -9.11
C LEU A 118 -23.71 -27.55 -9.16
N ASN A 119 -23.53 -28.86 -9.38
CA ASN A 119 -24.57 -29.88 -9.36
C ASN A 119 -24.74 -30.60 -8.00
N GLY A 120 -24.05 -30.16 -6.95
CA GLY A 120 -24.25 -30.63 -5.58
C GLY A 120 -23.58 -31.96 -5.20
N THR A 121 -22.80 -32.58 -6.09
CA THR A 121 -22.00 -33.76 -5.72
C THR A 121 -20.76 -33.32 -4.96
N ALA A 122 -20.57 -33.86 -3.74
CA ALA A 122 -19.37 -33.63 -2.93
C ALA A 122 -18.13 -34.08 -3.71
N GLY A 123 -17.28 -33.12 -4.07
CA GLY A 123 -16.13 -33.31 -4.95
C GLY A 123 -14.80 -33.51 -4.21
N THR A 124 -13.75 -33.63 -5.01
CA THR A 124 -12.36 -33.83 -4.59
C THR A 124 -11.85 -32.70 -3.69
N ARG A 125 -10.94 -33.00 -2.76
CA ARG A 125 -10.27 -31.97 -1.96
C ARG A 125 -9.37 -31.12 -2.84
N ARG A 126 -9.52 -29.79 -2.74
CA ARG A 126 -8.72 -28.80 -3.49
C ARG A 126 -8.01 -27.86 -2.53
N LEU A 127 -6.91 -27.26 -2.98
CA LEU A 127 -6.28 -26.13 -2.29
C LEU A 127 -7.24 -24.95 -2.25
N ALA A 128 -7.34 -24.27 -1.11
CA ALA A 128 -8.12 -23.05 -0.94
C ALA A 128 -7.29 -21.83 -1.38
N THR A 129 -7.11 -21.66 -2.70
CA THR A 129 -6.44 -20.50 -3.28
C THR A 129 -7.30 -19.25 -3.15
N MET A 130 -6.68 -18.09 -2.92
CA MET A 130 -7.37 -16.80 -2.74
C MET A 130 -8.20 -16.42 -3.98
N GLU A 131 -7.88 -16.98 -5.16
CA GLU A 131 -8.59 -16.73 -6.43
C GLU A 131 -10.08 -17.05 -6.36
N TYR A 132 -10.48 -18.01 -5.51
CA TYR A 132 -11.89 -18.33 -5.33
C TYR A 132 -12.65 -17.18 -4.66
N LEU A 133 -12.00 -16.46 -3.75
CA LEU A 133 -12.63 -15.37 -3.01
C LEU A 133 -12.77 -14.09 -3.84
N LEU A 134 -12.13 -13.99 -5.00
CA LEU A 134 -12.28 -12.85 -5.92
C LEU A 134 -13.52 -12.95 -6.82
N ASN A 135 -14.51 -13.75 -6.42
CA ASN A 135 -15.80 -13.89 -7.11
C ASN A 135 -16.93 -13.57 -6.13
N ASP A 136 -18.14 -13.40 -6.66
CA ASP A 136 -19.33 -13.13 -5.85
C ASP A 136 -19.61 -14.21 -4.80
N ASP A 137 -20.36 -13.84 -3.76
CA ASP A 137 -20.61 -14.74 -2.63
C ASP A 137 -21.48 -15.95 -2.99
N ALA A 138 -22.26 -15.88 -4.09
CA ALA A 138 -23.06 -17.01 -4.57
C ALA A 138 -22.16 -18.08 -5.20
N TYR A 139 -21.15 -17.69 -5.98
CA TYR A 139 -20.11 -18.59 -6.46
C TYR A 139 -19.34 -19.23 -5.29
N VAL A 140 -18.85 -18.40 -4.35
CA VAL A 140 -18.04 -18.87 -3.22
C VAL A 140 -18.80 -19.89 -2.38
N ALA A 141 -20.07 -19.59 -2.06
CA ALA A 141 -20.94 -20.54 -1.36
C ALA A 141 -21.21 -21.80 -2.19
N GLY A 142 -21.44 -21.64 -3.50
CA GLY A 142 -21.74 -22.74 -4.43
C GLY A 142 -20.60 -23.74 -4.60
N ILE A 143 -19.34 -23.33 -4.40
CA ILE A 143 -18.19 -24.23 -4.40
C ILE A 143 -17.87 -24.84 -3.02
N GLY A 144 -18.65 -24.52 -2.00
CA GLY A 144 -18.53 -25.10 -0.66
C GLY A 144 -17.64 -24.32 0.30
N LEU A 145 -17.33 -23.06 0.02
CA LEU A 145 -16.62 -22.16 0.93
C LEU A 145 -17.60 -21.31 1.74
N THR A 146 -17.26 -21.01 2.98
CA THR A 146 -18.02 -20.09 3.85
C THR A 146 -17.06 -19.00 4.32
N ILE A 147 -17.36 -17.76 3.95
CA ILE A 147 -16.51 -16.61 4.21
C ILE A 147 -17.37 -15.40 4.60
N SER A 148 -17.01 -14.70 5.66
CA SER A 148 -17.61 -13.41 6.05
C SER A 148 -16.78 -12.24 5.54
N SER A 149 -17.35 -11.01 5.57
CA SER A 149 -16.57 -9.79 5.31
C SER A 149 -15.43 -9.63 6.32
N ARG A 150 -15.66 -9.98 7.59
CA ARG A 150 -14.61 -9.98 8.62
C ARG A 150 -13.47 -10.94 8.28
N ASP A 151 -13.77 -12.13 7.78
CA ASP A 151 -12.73 -13.10 7.40
C ASP A 151 -11.88 -12.58 6.24
N ARG A 152 -12.50 -11.97 5.22
CA ARG A 152 -11.77 -11.35 4.09
C ARG A 152 -10.77 -10.29 4.58
N LEU A 153 -11.21 -9.41 5.47
CA LEU A 153 -10.34 -8.36 6.04
C LEU A 153 -9.26 -8.95 6.96
N ALA A 154 -9.59 -9.98 7.75
CA ALA A 154 -8.63 -10.66 8.61
C ALA A 154 -7.56 -11.40 7.80
N LEU A 155 -7.91 -12.02 6.66
CA LEU A 155 -6.96 -12.63 5.74
C LEU A 155 -6.02 -11.59 5.11
N LEU A 156 -6.54 -10.42 4.71
CA LEU A 156 -5.68 -9.33 4.25
C LEU A 156 -4.73 -8.85 5.36
N GLY A 157 -5.22 -8.74 6.60
CA GLY A 157 -4.42 -8.30 7.74
C GLY A 157 -3.29 -9.28 8.05
N ASP A 158 -3.60 -10.56 8.06
CA ASP A 158 -2.63 -11.65 8.25
C ASP A 158 -1.61 -11.74 7.11
N LEU A 159 -2.02 -11.50 5.86
CA LEU A 159 -1.08 -11.36 4.73
C LEU A 159 -0.17 -10.14 4.90
N ALA A 160 -0.71 -8.98 5.26
CA ALA A 160 0.06 -7.76 5.46
C ALA A 160 1.13 -7.92 6.57
N GLN A 161 0.77 -8.58 7.68
CA GLN A 161 1.72 -8.95 8.73
C GLN A 161 2.79 -9.94 8.22
N THR A 162 2.38 -10.90 7.39
CA THR A 162 3.29 -11.87 6.78
C THR A 162 4.31 -11.18 5.88
N LEU A 163 3.87 -10.29 4.99
CA LEU A 163 4.74 -9.51 4.12
C LEU A 163 5.70 -8.63 4.93
N SER A 164 5.21 -7.95 5.96
CA SER A 164 6.04 -7.15 6.87
C SER A 164 7.17 -7.99 7.49
N ARG A 165 6.86 -9.19 7.99
CA ARG A 165 7.88 -10.08 8.57
C ARG A 165 8.83 -10.65 7.52
N LEU A 166 8.33 -11.04 6.33
CA LEU A 166 9.19 -11.48 5.22
C LEU A 166 10.18 -10.37 4.80
N HIS A 167 9.70 -9.14 4.64
CA HIS A 167 10.54 -8.00 4.27
C HIS A 167 11.65 -7.74 5.29
N ARG A 168 11.36 -7.87 6.61
CA ARG A 168 12.39 -7.81 7.67
C ARG A 168 13.42 -8.92 7.59
N LEU A 169 13.05 -10.11 7.12
CA LEU A 169 13.97 -11.22 6.87
C LEU A 169 14.75 -11.06 5.54
N GLY A 170 14.52 -9.97 4.81
CA GLY A 170 15.11 -9.72 3.50
C GLY A 170 14.48 -10.55 2.37
N ILE A 171 13.23 -10.99 2.55
CA ILE A 171 12.49 -11.76 1.55
C ILE A 171 11.40 -10.87 0.94
N THR A 172 11.35 -10.78 -0.39
CA THR A 172 10.26 -10.14 -1.14
C THR A 172 9.56 -11.18 -2.01
N VAL A 173 8.23 -11.12 -2.07
CA VAL A 173 7.42 -12.18 -2.70
C VAL A 173 7.51 -12.12 -4.22
N GLY A 174 7.40 -10.93 -4.81
CA GLY A 174 7.44 -10.73 -6.25
C GLY A 174 6.15 -11.13 -6.93
N ASP A 175 5.88 -12.43 -7.03
CA ASP A 175 4.65 -12.94 -7.65
C ASP A 175 3.52 -13.13 -6.62
N LEU A 176 3.16 -12.03 -5.95
CA LEU A 176 2.03 -11.99 -5.03
C LEU A 176 0.72 -12.01 -5.84
N SER A 177 0.19 -13.20 -6.06
CA SER A 177 -1.02 -13.45 -6.83
C SER A 177 -1.96 -14.41 -6.09
N PRO A 178 -3.25 -14.40 -6.42
CA PRO A 178 -4.26 -15.16 -5.68
C PRO A 178 -4.14 -16.68 -5.90
N LYS A 179 -3.34 -17.11 -6.88
CA LYS A 179 -2.98 -18.51 -7.12
C LYS A 179 -1.84 -18.99 -6.24
N ASN A 180 -0.92 -18.08 -5.88
CA ASN A 180 0.21 -18.39 -5.00
C ASN A 180 -0.11 -18.16 -3.51
N LEU A 181 -1.34 -17.75 -3.20
CA LEU A 181 -1.81 -17.46 -1.86
C LEU A 181 -2.93 -18.42 -1.49
N LEU A 182 -2.69 -19.25 -0.48
CA LEU A 182 -3.72 -20.11 0.12
C LEU A 182 -4.28 -19.45 1.37
N PHE A 183 -5.52 -19.78 1.71
CA PHE A 183 -6.15 -19.27 2.92
C PHE A 183 -6.81 -20.39 3.75
N SER A 184 -6.94 -20.13 5.05
CA SER A 184 -7.83 -20.86 5.95
C SER A 184 -8.57 -19.87 6.84
N THR A 185 -9.76 -20.20 7.29
CA THR A 185 -10.55 -19.40 8.24
C THR A 185 -10.67 -20.07 9.61
N ALA A 186 -10.19 -21.31 9.75
CA ALA A 186 -10.30 -22.10 10.96
C ALA A 186 -8.96 -22.77 11.31
N PRO A 187 -8.52 -22.71 12.58
CA PRO A 187 -9.20 -22.12 13.74
C PRO A 187 -9.24 -20.59 13.75
N GLN A 188 -8.41 -19.94 12.92
CA GLN A 188 -8.37 -18.50 12.73
C GLN A 188 -8.01 -18.18 11.27
N PRO A 189 -8.37 -16.99 10.76
CA PRO A 189 -7.95 -16.52 9.44
C PRO A 189 -6.42 -16.53 9.31
N GLU A 190 -5.91 -17.24 8.31
CA GLU A 190 -4.48 -17.31 8.01
C GLU A 190 -4.21 -17.54 6.52
N CYS A 191 -3.06 -17.06 6.07
CA CYS A 191 -2.53 -17.20 4.73
C CYS A 191 -1.33 -18.16 4.69
N PHE A 192 -1.15 -18.84 3.56
CA PHE A 192 0.03 -19.64 3.29
C PHE A 192 0.53 -19.41 1.86
N LEU A 193 1.77 -18.98 1.72
CA LEU A 193 2.37 -18.68 0.42
C LEU A 193 3.02 -19.93 -0.16
N ILE A 194 2.67 -20.23 -1.41
CA ILE A 194 3.35 -21.26 -2.21
C ILE A 194 4.28 -20.60 -3.23
N ASP A 195 5.03 -21.41 -3.96
CA ASP A 195 6.00 -20.93 -4.95
C ASP A 195 7.13 -20.07 -4.35
N ALA A 196 7.55 -20.41 -3.14
CA ALA A 196 8.54 -19.64 -2.38
C ALA A 196 9.94 -19.60 -3.00
N ASP A 197 10.24 -20.45 -3.98
CA ASP A 197 11.49 -20.39 -4.76
C ASP A 197 11.51 -19.23 -5.76
N ALA A 198 10.34 -18.74 -6.19
CA ALA A 198 10.22 -17.56 -7.06
C ALA A 198 10.44 -16.24 -6.30
N MET A 199 10.26 -16.25 -4.97
CA MET A 199 10.53 -15.10 -4.11
C MET A 199 12.00 -14.67 -4.23
N ARG A 200 12.32 -13.42 -3.89
CA ARG A 200 13.69 -12.90 -3.87
C ARG A 200 14.20 -12.87 -2.42
N LEU A 201 15.45 -13.29 -2.19
CA LEU A 201 16.09 -13.31 -0.88
C LEU A 201 17.35 -12.45 -0.93
N ARG A 202 17.39 -11.38 -0.14
CA ARG A 202 18.52 -10.44 -0.03
C ARG A 202 19.03 -10.00 -1.42
N GLY A 203 18.09 -9.67 -2.31
CA GLY A 203 18.37 -9.26 -3.70
C GLY A 203 18.54 -10.40 -4.72
N THR A 204 18.68 -11.66 -4.26
CA THR A 204 18.96 -12.81 -5.14
C THR A 204 17.72 -13.60 -5.53
N THR A 205 17.70 -14.12 -6.76
CA THR A 205 16.61 -14.92 -7.32
C THR A 205 17.10 -16.27 -7.84
N VAL A 206 16.24 -17.30 -7.80
CA VAL A 206 16.57 -18.65 -8.30
C VAL A 206 16.35 -18.74 -9.81
N LEU A 207 15.31 -18.09 -10.31
CA LEU A 207 14.98 -17.97 -11.72
C LEU A 207 14.66 -16.49 -12.06
N PRO A 208 14.67 -16.09 -13.34
CA PRO A 208 14.22 -14.76 -13.75
C PRO A 208 12.82 -14.44 -13.20
N GLN A 209 12.64 -13.20 -12.73
CA GLN A 209 11.40 -12.75 -12.10
C GLN A 209 10.25 -12.68 -13.11
N ALA A 210 9.19 -13.43 -12.81
CA ALA A 210 7.95 -13.48 -13.58
C ALA A 210 6.80 -12.92 -12.74
N GLU A 211 5.70 -12.57 -13.41
CA GLU A 211 4.49 -12.10 -12.76
C GLU A 211 3.29 -12.83 -13.35
N THR A 212 2.31 -13.10 -12.50
CA THR A 212 1.00 -13.58 -12.91
C THR A 212 0.33 -12.53 -13.80
N PRO A 213 -0.25 -12.91 -14.95
CA PRO A 213 -1.04 -11.99 -15.77
C PRO A 213 -2.17 -11.33 -14.97
N ASP A 214 -2.44 -10.05 -15.24
CA ASP A 214 -3.37 -9.16 -14.53
C ASP A 214 -2.96 -8.83 -13.09
N TRP A 215 -1.70 -9.10 -12.72
CA TRP A 215 -1.08 -8.79 -11.43
C TRP A 215 0.30 -8.13 -11.60
N GLN A 216 0.55 -7.58 -12.78
CA GLN A 216 1.80 -6.86 -13.08
C GLN A 216 1.84 -5.53 -12.34
N ILE A 217 3.03 -5.14 -11.91
CA ILE A 217 3.33 -3.76 -11.52
C ILE A 217 3.44 -2.85 -12.75
N PRO A 218 3.43 -1.52 -12.59
CA PRO A 218 3.65 -0.59 -13.69
C PRO A 218 4.94 -0.88 -14.48
N ASP A 219 4.90 -0.63 -15.78
CA ASP A 219 6.01 -0.91 -16.69
C ASP A 219 7.28 -0.12 -16.29
N GLY A 220 8.44 -0.75 -16.45
CA GLY A 220 9.74 -0.15 -16.11
C GLY A 220 10.12 -0.28 -14.62
N GLU A 221 9.21 -0.72 -13.75
CA GLU A 221 9.54 -0.99 -12.36
C GLU A 221 10.31 -2.30 -12.15
N GLU A 222 11.17 -2.30 -11.13
CA GLU A 222 11.85 -3.52 -10.70
C GLU A 222 10.89 -4.45 -9.96
N ARG A 223 10.74 -5.67 -10.50
CA ARG A 223 9.95 -6.76 -9.90
C ARG A 223 10.57 -7.30 -8.61
N ALA A 224 9.72 -7.86 -7.75
CA ALA A 224 10.11 -8.48 -6.48
C ALA A 224 10.87 -7.53 -5.54
N THR A 225 10.33 -6.34 -5.38
CA THR A 225 10.71 -5.36 -4.37
C THR A 225 9.62 -5.27 -3.30
N GLY A 226 9.95 -4.68 -2.14
CA GLY A 226 8.94 -4.43 -1.11
C GLY A 226 7.79 -3.55 -1.64
N ALA A 227 8.12 -2.56 -2.47
CA ALA A 227 7.15 -1.69 -3.12
C ALA A 227 6.26 -2.41 -4.14
N SER A 228 6.80 -3.40 -4.87
CA SER A 228 5.96 -4.23 -5.77
C SER A 228 5.01 -5.14 -4.99
N ASP A 229 5.44 -5.66 -3.84
CA ASP A 229 4.57 -6.50 -2.99
C ASP A 229 3.41 -5.67 -2.41
N VAL A 230 3.67 -4.42 -2.01
CA VAL A 230 2.64 -3.49 -1.50
C VAL A 230 1.63 -3.12 -2.58
N TYR A 231 2.10 -2.84 -3.81
CA TYR A 231 1.22 -2.60 -4.95
C TYR A 231 0.25 -3.77 -5.16
N LYS A 232 0.77 -5.01 -5.15
CA LYS A 232 -0.05 -6.22 -5.33
C LYS A 232 -0.94 -6.53 -4.13
N LEU A 233 -0.53 -6.15 -2.91
CA LEU A 233 -1.38 -6.23 -1.72
C LEU A 233 -2.61 -5.31 -1.87
N ALA A 234 -2.42 -4.09 -2.38
CA ALA A 234 -3.51 -3.16 -2.62
C ALA A 234 -4.47 -3.67 -3.71
N LEU A 235 -3.94 -4.16 -4.83
CA LEU A 235 -4.76 -4.82 -5.86
C LEU A 235 -5.56 -5.99 -5.29
N LEU A 236 -4.94 -6.82 -4.44
CA LEU A 236 -5.65 -7.92 -3.78
C LEU A 236 -6.75 -7.41 -2.86
N ALA A 237 -6.49 -6.38 -2.05
CA ALA A 237 -7.48 -5.80 -1.15
C ALA A 237 -8.70 -5.28 -1.91
N ILE A 238 -8.47 -4.53 -2.99
CA ILE A 238 -9.51 -4.00 -3.89
C ILE A 238 -10.36 -5.14 -4.44
N ARG A 239 -9.73 -6.14 -5.06
CA ARG A 239 -10.42 -7.28 -5.68
C ARG A 239 -11.19 -8.14 -4.67
N LEU A 240 -10.63 -8.33 -3.48
CA LEU A 240 -11.25 -9.14 -2.44
C LEU A 240 -12.49 -8.47 -1.83
N VAL A 241 -12.48 -7.14 -1.69
CA VAL A 241 -13.65 -6.36 -1.21
C VAL A 241 -14.67 -6.18 -2.32
N ALA A 242 -14.23 -5.90 -3.56
CA ALA A 242 -15.08 -5.82 -4.74
C ALA A 242 -15.75 -7.14 -5.10
N ARG A 243 -15.14 -8.28 -4.72
CA ARG A 243 -15.51 -9.64 -5.15
C ARG A 243 -15.42 -9.81 -6.66
N ASP A 244 -14.38 -9.22 -7.24
CA ASP A 244 -14.16 -9.14 -8.68
C ASP A 244 -12.70 -9.48 -9.01
N GLN A 245 -12.49 -10.30 -10.04
CA GLN A 245 -11.16 -10.78 -10.43
C GLN A 245 -10.25 -9.69 -11.02
N THR A 246 -10.84 -8.60 -11.48
CA THR A 246 -10.21 -7.59 -12.34
C THR A 246 -10.29 -6.17 -11.79
N ALA A 247 -11.07 -5.92 -10.74
CA ALA A 247 -11.22 -4.60 -10.14
C ALA A 247 -9.87 -3.96 -9.77
N THR A 248 -9.75 -2.67 -10.05
CA THR A 248 -8.57 -1.84 -9.78
C THR A 248 -8.90 -0.54 -9.06
N ASP A 249 -10.18 -0.19 -8.92
CA ASP A 249 -10.60 1.08 -8.31
C ASP A 249 -10.51 1.02 -6.78
N PRO A 250 -9.62 1.81 -6.14
CA PRO A 250 -9.48 1.84 -4.69
C PRO A 250 -10.74 2.36 -3.97
N ALA A 251 -11.64 3.09 -4.64
CA ALA A 251 -12.86 3.63 -4.04
C ALA A 251 -13.78 2.55 -3.45
N VAL A 252 -13.65 1.30 -3.89
CA VAL A 252 -14.40 0.18 -3.30
C VAL A 252 -14.10 -0.04 -1.81
N LEU A 253 -12.89 0.36 -1.35
CA LEU A 253 -12.47 0.21 0.04
C LEU A 253 -13.09 1.28 0.96
N ALA A 254 -13.63 2.37 0.41
CA ALA A 254 -14.35 3.39 1.17
C ALA A 254 -15.54 2.81 1.96
N ALA A 255 -16.17 1.77 1.42
CA ALA A 255 -17.26 1.04 2.06
C ALA A 255 -16.82 0.28 3.32
N VAL A 256 -15.51 0.02 3.48
CA VAL A 256 -14.91 -0.54 4.69
C VAL A 256 -14.44 0.58 5.60
N SER A 257 -13.59 1.47 5.08
CA SER A 257 -13.17 2.70 5.77
C SER A 257 -12.43 3.64 4.80
N PRO A 258 -12.58 4.97 4.94
CA PRO A 258 -11.81 5.94 4.14
C PRO A 258 -10.29 5.73 4.22
N ALA A 259 -9.74 5.44 5.41
CA ALA A 259 -8.31 5.20 5.59
C ALA A 259 -7.76 4.04 4.71
N LEU A 260 -8.56 2.99 4.48
CA LEU A 260 -8.16 1.88 3.60
C LEU A 260 -8.22 2.25 2.12
N GLU A 261 -9.14 3.12 1.72
CA GLU A 261 -9.15 3.68 0.36
C GLU A 261 -7.88 4.51 0.12
N ASP A 262 -7.57 5.44 1.03
CA ASP A 262 -6.38 6.28 0.94
C ASP A 262 -5.10 5.44 0.91
N LEU A 263 -5.02 4.43 1.79
CA LEU A 263 -3.88 3.52 1.84
C LEU A 263 -3.72 2.72 0.53
N ALA A 264 -4.83 2.33 -0.11
CA ALA A 264 -4.80 1.69 -1.41
C ALA A 264 -4.34 2.65 -2.51
N ARG A 265 -4.80 3.91 -2.51
CA ARG A 265 -4.33 4.94 -3.44
C ARG A 265 -2.82 5.15 -3.33
N CYS A 266 -2.30 5.33 -2.11
CA CYS A 266 -0.85 5.46 -1.89
C CYS A 266 -0.07 4.20 -2.29
N SER A 267 -0.66 3.01 -2.12
CA SER A 267 -0.02 1.74 -2.51
C SER A 267 0.01 1.51 -4.01
N LEU A 268 -0.90 2.13 -4.76
CA LEU A 268 -0.95 2.09 -6.22
C LEU A 268 -0.19 3.26 -6.88
N ASP A 269 0.46 4.12 -6.09
CA ASP A 269 1.21 5.27 -6.59
C ASP A 269 2.30 4.82 -7.58
N PRO A 270 2.44 5.48 -8.75
CA PRO A 270 3.50 5.18 -9.73
C PRO A 270 4.91 5.36 -9.16
N ASP A 271 5.13 6.30 -8.23
CA ASP A 271 6.39 6.41 -7.52
C ASP A 271 6.46 5.37 -6.40
N ARG A 272 7.20 4.30 -6.66
CA ARG A 272 7.45 3.20 -5.73
C ARG A 272 7.95 3.63 -4.35
N LYS A 273 8.58 4.81 -4.22
CA LYS A 273 9.08 5.32 -2.92
C LYS A 273 7.95 5.82 -2.01
N ARG A 274 6.80 6.19 -2.59
CA ARG A 274 5.63 6.70 -1.88
C ARG A 274 4.73 5.59 -1.32
N ARG A 275 4.94 4.35 -1.77
CA ARG A 275 4.13 3.22 -1.34
C ARG A 275 4.39 2.91 0.14
N PRO A 276 3.33 2.71 0.96
CA PRO A 276 3.47 2.47 2.39
C PRO A 276 4.08 1.10 2.68
N THR A 277 4.41 0.86 3.94
CA THR A 277 4.84 -0.48 4.37
C THR A 277 3.64 -1.42 4.55
N PRO A 278 3.82 -2.75 4.42
CA PRO A 278 2.78 -3.71 4.77
C PRO A 278 2.34 -3.65 6.24
N ALA A 279 3.18 -3.15 7.16
CA ALA A 279 2.80 -2.97 8.56
C ALA A 279 1.63 -1.99 8.73
N LEU A 280 1.62 -0.90 7.94
CA LEU A 280 0.54 0.08 7.97
C LEU A 280 -0.79 -0.50 7.46
N TRP A 281 -0.72 -1.39 6.48
CA TRP A 281 -1.88 -2.19 6.07
C TRP A 281 -2.40 -3.07 7.20
N ALA A 282 -1.52 -3.78 7.91
CA ALA A 282 -1.91 -4.63 9.02
C ALA A 282 -2.64 -3.85 10.13
N GLU A 283 -2.16 -2.66 10.48
CA GLU A 283 -2.75 -1.79 11.49
C GLU A 283 -4.16 -1.32 11.10
N ASN A 284 -4.32 -0.78 9.88
CA ASN A 284 -5.62 -0.30 9.39
C ASN A 284 -6.64 -1.45 9.22
N LEU A 285 -6.18 -2.61 8.75
CA LEU A 285 -7.03 -3.80 8.62
C LEU A 285 -7.47 -4.35 9.98
N ALA A 286 -6.61 -4.30 11.01
CA ALA A 286 -6.99 -4.70 12.36
C ALA A 286 -8.13 -3.83 12.92
N ALA A 287 -8.08 -2.52 12.69
CA ALA A 287 -9.16 -1.59 13.06
C ALA A 287 -10.46 -1.91 12.32
N ALA A 288 -10.40 -2.17 11.01
CA ALA A 288 -11.57 -2.54 10.22
C ALA A 288 -12.17 -3.90 10.60
N VAL A 289 -11.35 -4.89 10.95
CA VAL A 289 -11.79 -6.22 11.40
C VAL A 289 -12.61 -6.14 12.70
N ALA A 290 -12.32 -5.18 13.58
CA ALA A 290 -13.02 -5.03 14.86
C ALA A 290 -14.50 -4.65 14.68
N THR A 291 -14.85 -3.96 13.61
CA THR A 291 -16.21 -3.47 13.31
C THR A 291 -16.92 -4.26 12.21
N ALA A 292 -16.20 -5.12 11.49
CA ALA A 292 -16.73 -5.88 10.37
C ALA A 292 -17.71 -7.00 10.76
N SER A 293 -18.69 -7.24 9.89
CA SER A 293 -19.70 -8.28 10.06
C SER A 293 -19.10 -9.69 10.05
N THR A 294 -19.47 -10.49 11.06
CA THR A 294 -19.15 -11.91 11.17
C THR A 294 -20.15 -12.81 10.43
N ALA A 295 -21.25 -12.26 9.92
CA ALA A 295 -22.24 -13.05 9.20
C ALA A 295 -21.63 -13.51 7.86
N PRO A 296 -21.68 -14.81 7.53
CA PRO A 296 -21.36 -15.27 6.20
C PRO A 296 -22.27 -14.57 5.19
N ALA A 297 -21.69 -14.05 4.12
CA ALA A 297 -22.49 -13.39 3.11
C ALA A 297 -23.40 -14.44 2.44
N SER A 298 -24.71 -14.21 2.50
CA SER A 298 -25.70 -15.11 1.91
C SER A 298 -25.92 -14.72 0.44
N ALA A 299 -26.08 -15.70 -0.44
CA ALA A 299 -26.54 -15.45 -1.80
C ALA A 299 -27.84 -14.62 -1.76
N PRO A 300 -28.03 -13.62 -2.64
CA PRO A 300 -29.29 -12.90 -2.73
C PRO A 300 -30.42 -13.91 -2.95
N ALA A 301 -31.49 -13.81 -2.15
CA ALA A 301 -32.71 -14.54 -2.44
C ALA A 301 -33.16 -14.11 -3.84
N GLY A 302 -33.15 -15.04 -4.80
CA GLY A 302 -33.66 -14.80 -6.15
C GLY A 302 -35.08 -14.22 -6.09
N PRO A 303 -35.54 -13.51 -7.13
CA PRO A 303 -36.79 -12.75 -7.08
C PRO A 303 -37.92 -13.68 -6.66
N GLY A 304 -38.36 -13.52 -5.41
CA GLY A 304 -39.39 -14.34 -4.81
C GLY A 304 -40.65 -14.22 -5.65
N THR A 305 -41.14 -15.35 -6.15
CA THR A 305 -42.44 -15.43 -6.78
C THR A 305 -43.46 -14.86 -5.81
N ARG A 306 -43.93 -13.63 -6.05
CA ARG A 306 -45.01 -13.00 -5.29
C ARG A 306 -46.20 -13.93 -5.33
N THR A 307 -46.40 -14.67 -4.25
CA THR A 307 -47.62 -15.43 -4.04
C THR A 307 -48.70 -14.39 -3.79
N VAL A 308 -49.49 -14.09 -4.82
CA VAL A 308 -50.67 -13.25 -4.71
C VAL A 308 -51.66 -13.98 -3.80
N THR A 309 -51.71 -13.56 -2.54
CA THR A 309 -52.78 -13.95 -1.60
C THR A 309 -54.08 -13.33 -2.08
N GLY A 310 -54.92 -14.13 -2.75
CA GLY A 310 -56.32 -13.80 -3.01
C GLY A 310 -57.15 -13.85 -1.72
N PRO A 311 -58.19 -13.02 -1.58
CA PRO A 311 -58.94 -12.91 -0.33
C PRO A 311 -59.88 -14.10 -0.12
N GLY A 312 -60.01 -14.45 1.17
CA GLY A 312 -60.67 -15.61 1.75
C GLY A 312 -61.99 -16.10 1.15
N ARG A 313 -62.16 -17.43 1.20
CA ARG A 313 -63.50 -18.03 1.30
C ARG A 313 -63.55 -19.16 2.32
N ARG A 314 -64.37 -18.88 3.34
CA ARG A 314 -64.85 -19.67 4.47
C ARG A 314 -64.89 -21.19 4.27
N THR A 315 -64.40 -21.85 5.31
CA THR A 315 -64.58 -23.25 5.67
C THR A 315 -66.06 -23.67 5.72
N ARG A 316 -66.39 -24.82 5.13
CA ARG A 316 -67.56 -25.62 5.52
C ARG A 316 -67.13 -27.09 5.67
N ARG A 317 -67.30 -27.61 6.89
CA ARG A 317 -67.27 -29.04 7.29
C ARG A 317 -68.15 -29.86 6.31
N THR A 318 -67.92 -31.14 6.04
CA THR A 318 -68.02 -32.31 6.94
C THR A 318 -67.59 -33.59 6.14
N PRO A 319 -67.66 -34.84 6.65
CA PRO A 319 -66.53 -35.79 6.63
C PRO A 319 -66.77 -37.04 5.76
N GLY A 320 -65.76 -37.89 5.57
CA GLY A 320 -66.03 -39.29 5.27
C GLY A 320 -64.96 -40.04 4.46
N ASN A 321 -64.64 -41.22 4.99
CA ASN A 321 -64.20 -42.43 4.30
C ASN A 321 -62.72 -42.57 3.86
N ARG A 322 -61.95 -43.13 4.79
CA ARG A 322 -61.29 -44.45 4.73
C ARG A 322 -61.45 -45.25 3.42
N ALA A 323 -60.33 -45.53 2.75
CA ALA A 323 -59.91 -46.81 2.12
C ALA A 323 -58.60 -46.58 1.33
N THR A 324 -57.42 -47.01 1.80
CA THR A 324 -56.74 -48.29 1.45
C THR A 324 -56.76 -48.67 -0.04
N GLY A 325 -55.59 -48.70 -0.69
CA GLY A 325 -55.41 -49.35 -1.99
C GLY A 325 -54.12 -49.00 -2.74
N VAL A 326 -53.01 -49.65 -2.33
CA VAL A 326 -51.87 -50.26 -3.07
C VAL A 326 -51.61 -49.89 -4.56
N PRO A 327 -50.33 -49.83 -5.01
CA PRO A 327 -49.91 -49.14 -6.23
C PRO A 327 -49.87 -50.05 -7.49
N GLY A 328 -49.90 -49.41 -8.66
CA GLY A 328 -49.74 -50.07 -9.95
C GLY A 328 -49.02 -49.15 -10.97
N PRO A 329 -48.00 -49.63 -11.69
CA PRO A 329 -47.11 -48.83 -12.52
C PRO A 329 -47.54 -48.78 -13.99
N GLY A 330 -47.01 -47.79 -14.73
CA GLY A 330 -46.88 -47.86 -16.19
C GLY A 330 -47.53 -46.72 -16.95
N GLY A 331 -46.70 -45.92 -17.63
CA GLY A 331 -47.17 -44.93 -18.60
C GLY A 331 -46.08 -43.99 -19.10
N ARG A 332 -45.31 -44.43 -20.10
CA ARG A 332 -44.69 -43.55 -21.14
C ARG A 332 -45.70 -43.44 -22.31
N PRO A 333 -45.54 -42.53 -23.29
CA PRO A 333 -45.04 -41.14 -23.33
C PRO A 333 -46.09 -40.21 -24.05
N PRO A 334 -45.82 -38.94 -24.45
CA PRO A 334 -45.08 -38.67 -25.69
C PRO A 334 -44.19 -37.40 -25.68
N LYS A 335 -43.32 -37.36 -26.69
CA LYS A 335 -42.42 -36.28 -27.10
C LYS A 335 -43.17 -34.96 -27.37
N ALA A 336 -42.55 -33.84 -26.98
CA ALA A 336 -42.70 -32.56 -27.67
C ALA A 336 -41.31 -31.95 -27.92
N ARG A 337 -41.17 -31.37 -29.11
CA ARG A 337 -39.96 -30.91 -29.78
C ARG A 337 -39.47 -29.55 -29.25
N ASN A 338 -38.14 -29.43 -29.27
CA ASN A 338 -37.30 -28.30 -29.66
C ASN A 338 -37.57 -26.91 -29.06
N GLY A 339 -36.57 -26.45 -28.30
CA GLY A 339 -36.21 -25.05 -28.12
C GLY A 339 -34.75 -24.98 -27.67
N ALA A 340 -33.83 -24.96 -28.62
CA ALA A 340 -32.43 -24.66 -28.35
C ALA A 340 -32.30 -23.17 -28.05
N ALA A 341 -31.72 -22.83 -26.89
CA ALA A 341 -31.11 -21.54 -26.65
C ALA A 341 -29.80 -21.79 -25.88
N ILE A 342 -28.71 -21.50 -26.59
CA ILE A 342 -27.32 -21.56 -26.15
C ILE A 342 -27.06 -20.35 -25.25
N ALA A 343 -26.50 -20.57 -24.07
CA ALA A 343 -25.74 -19.58 -23.31
C ALA A 343 -24.75 -20.37 -22.43
N ALA A 344 -23.63 -20.78 -23.02
CA ALA A 344 -22.35 -20.07 -22.95
C ALA A 344 -21.65 -20.31 -21.61
N GLY A 345 -21.04 -21.49 -21.49
CA GLY A 345 -19.90 -21.69 -20.61
C GLY A 345 -18.67 -21.05 -21.24
N VAL A 346 -17.90 -20.33 -20.44
CA VAL A 346 -16.55 -19.92 -20.79
C VAL A 346 -15.62 -20.60 -19.79
N VAL A 347 -15.09 -21.74 -20.23
CA VAL A 347 -13.85 -22.33 -19.74
C VAL A 347 -12.74 -21.59 -20.48
N VAL A 348 -11.99 -20.72 -19.79
CA VAL A 348 -10.71 -20.23 -20.35
C VAL A 348 -9.62 -21.18 -19.91
N ALA A 349 -9.28 -22.08 -20.83
CA ALA A 349 -7.94 -22.62 -20.93
C ALA A 349 -7.04 -21.56 -21.58
N LEU A 350 -5.92 -21.22 -20.95
CA LEU A 350 -4.77 -20.66 -21.67
C LEU A 350 -3.48 -21.14 -21.01
N VAL A 351 -2.83 -22.05 -21.73
CA VAL A 351 -1.43 -22.47 -21.58
C VAL A 351 -0.68 -21.88 -22.78
N ALA A 352 0.56 -21.43 -22.51
CA ALA A 352 1.62 -20.96 -23.41
C ALA A 352 1.56 -19.50 -23.87
N VAL A 353 2.53 -18.67 -23.44
CA VAL A 353 3.72 -18.27 -24.22
C VAL A 353 4.85 -17.82 -23.28
N ILE A 354 5.96 -18.56 -23.24
CA ILE A 354 7.32 -17.98 -23.23
C ILE A 354 7.94 -18.43 -24.54
N GLY A 355 8.38 -17.46 -25.33
CA GLY A 355 9.13 -17.72 -26.55
C GLY A 355 9.20 -16.47 -27.41
N LEU A 356 10.24 -15.64 -27.18
CA LEU A 356 11.00 -14.85 -28.17
C LEU A 356 11.74 -13.70 -27.48
N ALA A 357 13.02 -13.91 -27.14
CA ALA A 357 14.05 -12.87 -27.12
C ALA A 357 15.43 -13.51 -26.85
N ALA A 358 15.92 -14.29 -27.80
CA ALA A 358 17.34 -14.60 -27.90
C ALA A 358 17.72 -14.59 -29.39
N GLY A 359 18.55 -13.62 -29.76
CA GLY A 359 19.14 -13.50 -31.07
C GLY A 359 18.98 -12.09 -31.61
N HIS A 360 19.98 -11.24 -31.36
CA HIS A 360 20.71 -10.50 -32.39
C HIS A 360 22.04 -10.05 -31.78
N SER A 361 23.07 -10.89 -31.96
CA SER A 361 24.46 -10.49 -31.78
C SER A 361 24.90 -9.72 -33.01
N GLY A 362 25.17 -8.42 -32.86
CA GLY A 362 25.82 -7.58 -33.86
C GLY A 362 27.02 -6.89 -33.21
N HIS A 363 28.21 -7.31 -33.59
CA HIS A 363 29.49 -6.78 -33.13
C HIS A 363 29.70 -5.32 -33.56
N SER A 364 30.22 -4.47 -32.66
CA SER A 364 31.22 -3.45 -32.98
C SER A 364 31.92 -3.02 -31.69
N GLY A 365 33.21 -3.33 -31.60
CA GLY A 365 34.04 -2.96 -30.45
C GLY A 365 34.65 -1.57 -30.60
N SER A 366 35.11 -1.01 -29.48
CA SER A 366 36.35 -0.24 -29.35
C SER A 366 36.59 0.18 -27.89
N GLY A 367 37.68 -0.31 -27.29
CA GLY A 367 38.63 0.45 -26.45
C GLY A 367 38.23 0.93 -25.04
N PRO A 368 39.09 0.74 -24.01
CA PRO A 368 38.78 1.07 -22.62
C PRO A 368 39.16 2.52 -22.26
N ALA A 369 38.39 3.13 -21.37
CA ALA A 369 38.82 4.29 -20.59
C ALA A 369 38.48 4.04 -19.11
N ALA A 370 39.53 3.82 -18.32
CA ALA A 370 39.49 4.05 -16.89
C ALA A 370 39.38 5.56 -16.64
N VAL A 371 38.82 5.98 -15.48
CA VAL A 371 39.40 6.95 -14.54
C VAL A 371 38.35 7.42 -13.52
N GLU A 372 38.73 7.20 -12.26
CA GLU A 372 38.56 7.98 -11.01
C GLU A 372 37.22 8.49 -10.47
N ALA A 373 37.11 8.27 -9.16
CA ALA A 373 36.19 8.87 -8.21
C ALA A 373 36.46 10.38 -7.99
N PRO A 374 35.47 11.19 -7.61
CA PRO A 374 35.73 12.54 -7.14
C PRO A 374 36.09 12.57 -5.66
N ALA A 375 37.23 13.19 -5.37
CA ALA A 375 37.69 13.60 -4.06
C ALA A 375 37.00 14.91 -3.60
N PHE A 376 36.79 15.02 -2.29
CA PHE A 376 36.35 16.25 -1.61
C PHE A 376 37.43 17.34 -1.65
N PRO A 377 37.09 18.62 -1.83
CA PRO A 377 37.98 19.71 -1.46
C PRO A 377 37.77 20.12 -0.01
N THR A 378 38.86 20.04 0.75
CA THR A 378 39.13 20.79 1.98
C THR A 378 39.45 22.24 1.60
N ALA A 379 38.91 23.22 2.32
CA ALA A 379 39.46 24.58 2.34
C ALA A 379 39.48 25.10 3.78
N THR A 380 40.69 25.50 4.18
CA THR A 380 41.13 25.93 5.50
C THR A 380 41.04 27.46 5.62
N GLU A 381 40.73 27.91 6.84
CA GLU A 381 41.05 29.18 7.50
C GLU A 381 41.41 30.44 6.70
N THR A 382 40.75 31.55 7.06
CA THR A 382 41.48 32.77 7.48
C THR A 382 40.74 33.50 8.60
N VAL A 383 41.48 33.70 9.69
CA VAL A 383 41.21 34.54 10.86
C VAL A 383 41.37 36.03 10.49
N SER A 384 40.54 36.92 11.05
CA SER A 384 40.92 38.31 11.37
C SER A 384 39.91 38.95 12.34
N ASP A 385 40.34 39.02 13.61
CA ASP A 385 40.27 40.12 14.56
C ASP A 385 38.97 40.96 14.80
N ASP A 386 38.48 40.82 16.04
CA ASP A 386 37.74 41.79 16.89
C ASP A 386 38.70 42.94 17.31
N PRO A 387 38.25 44.19 17.65
CA PRO A 387 37.70 44.46 18.98
C PRO A 387 36.62 45.56 19.10
N SER A 388 35.55 45.22 19.82
CA SER A 388 35.09 45.92 21.06
C SER A 388 34.21 47.19 21.07
N TYR A 389 33.34 47.20 22.11
CA TYR A 389 32.61 48.30 22.78
C TYR A 389 31.43 48.94 22.02
N THR A 390 30.23 49.20 22.59
CA THR A 390 29.79 49.45 23.98
C THR A 390 28.26 49.36 24.02
N ASP A 391 27.69 48.83 25.10
CA ASP A 391 26.30 49.07 25.55
C ASP A 391 26.24 50.47 26.22
N PRO A 392 25.09 51.19 26.23
CA PRO A 392 24.23 51.03 27.40
C PRO A 392 22.70 51.14 27.15
N ALA A 393 21.99 50.58 28.11
CA ALA A 393 20.55 50.53 28.33
C ALA A 393 19.86 51.88 28.68
N ALA A 394 18.52 51.84 28.51
CA ALA A 394 17.43 52.45 29.29
C ALA A 394 17.35 53.99 29.44
N ASP A 395 16.20 54.61 29.13
CA ASP A 395 15.13 54.84 30.12
C ASP A 395 13.89 55.53 29.51
N ASP A 396 12.78 55.40 30.22
CA ASP A 396 11.38 55.78 30.00
C ASP A 396 11.07 57.24 29.60
N THR A 397 9.96 57.46 28.85
CA THR A 397 8.78 58.24 29.31
C THR A 397 7.63 58.32 28.28
N ASP A 398 6.44 57.89 28.74
CA ASP A 398 5.06 58.04 28.23
C ASP A 398 4.49 59.47 28.53
N PRO A 399 3.19 59.85 28.35
CA PRO A 399 2.15 59.70 27.29
C PRO A 399 1.64 61.07 26.74
N GLY A 400 0.75 61.09 25.72
CA GLY A 400 -0.12 62.25 25.46
C GLY A 400 -0.89 62.31 24.12
N ASP A 401 -2.13 61.80 24.14
CA ASP A 401 -3.25 61.90 23.16
C ASP A 401 -3.82 63.36 23.04
N PRO A 402 -4.96 63.69 22.35
CA PRO A 402 -5.51 63.38 21.01
C PRO A 402 -5.80 64.65 20.15
N GLY A 403 -6.16 64.43 18.87
CA GLY A 403 -7.34 65.07 18.24
C GLY A 403 -7.14 66.32 17.38
N THR A 404 -7.56 66.27 16.11
CA THR A 404 -8.79 66.96 15.61
C THR A 404 -8.97 66.84 14.08
N THR A 405 -10.23 66.59 13.72
CA THR A 405 -10.92 66.67 12.43
C THR A 405 -11.02 68.10 11.88
N GLU A 406 -11.10 68.28 10.56
CA GLU A 406 -12.05 69.16 9.82
C GLU A 406 -11.76 69.11 8.30
N THR A 407 -12.65 68.51 7.48
CA THR A 407 -13.67 69.13 6.60
C THR A 407 -13.13 69.90 5.39
N GLY A 408 -13.55 69.47 4.19
CA GLY A 408 -13.33 70.17 2.93
C GLY A 408 -14.32 71.33 2.67
N PRO A 409 -14.32 71.87 1.44
CA PRO A 409 -15.58 72.18 0.77
C PRO A 409 -15.59 71.85 -0.75
N ALA A 410 -16.80 71.81 -1.28
CA ALA A 410 -17.20 71.47 -2.65
C ALA A 410 -17.67 72.69 -3.47
N ASP A 411 -18.02 72.42 -4.75
CA ASP A 411 -19.02 73.10 -5.62
C ASP A 411 -18.60 74.42 -6.31
N ASP A 412 -18.83 74.73 -7.62
CA ASP A 412 -19.57 74.16 -8.77
C ASP A 412 -19.30 75.09 -10.01
N PRO A 413 -20.16 75.24 -11.06
CA PRO A 413 -20.29 74.53 -12.35
C PRO A 413 -20.01 75.40 -13.62
N ASP A 414 -19.96 74.77 -14.82
CA ASP A 414 -20.67 75.25 -16.02
C ASP A 414 -20.67 74.19 -17.16
N SER A 415 -21.87 73.89 -17.68
CA SER A 415 -22.21 73.10 -18.90
C SER A 415 -22.55 74.08 -20.05
N PRO A 416 -22.94 73.74 -21.33
CA PRO A 416 -23.48 72.44 -21.84
C PRO A 416 -23.21 72.07 -23.35
N ASP A 417 -23.79 70.91 -23.77
CA ASP A 417 -24.31 70.46 -25.10
C ASP A 417 -23.43 70.47 -26.37
N ASP A 418 -23.48 69.59 -27.39
CA ASP A 418 -23.98 68.23 -27.72
C ASP A 418 -23.44 67.94 -29.20
N PRO A 419 -23.88 66.96 -30.03
CA PRO A 419 -23.05 65.91 -30.64
C PRO A 419 -22.85 66.00 -32.19
N ALA A 420 -21.93 65.22 -32.78
CA ALA A 420 -21.98 64.79 -34.20
C ALA A 420 -20.95 63.70 -34.57
N ASP A 421 -21.37 62.83 -35.50
CA ASP A 421 -20.76 61.61 -36.03
C ASP A 421 -19.53 61.76 -36.97
N ASP A 422 -18.70 60.69 -36.98
CA ASP A 422 -17.97 60.03 -38.09
C ASP A 422 -16.71 60.67 -38.75
N PRO A 423 -15.85 59.92 -39.48
CA PRO A 423 -14.94 58.83 -39.04
C PRO A 423 -13.48 58.99 -39.57
N ALA A 424 -12.61 58.05 -39.17
CA ALA A 424 -11.36 57.62 -39.81
C ALA A 424 -10.18 58.62 -39.89
N ASP A 425 -9.11 58.29 -39.15
CA ASP A 425 -7.75 58.41 -39.68
C ASP A 425 -6.87 57.28 -39.15
N ASP A 426 -6.55 56.35 -40.04
CA ASP A 426 -5.55 55.30 -39.87
C ASP A 426 -4.17 55.96 -39.73
N THR A 427 -3.58 55.88 -38.54
CA THR A 427 -2.12 55.90 -38.42
C THR A 427 -1.67 54.73 -37.56
N ASP A 428 -1.67 53.57 -38.22
CA ASP A 428 -0.85 52.41 -37.90
C ASP A 428 0.58 52.87 -37.55
N THR A 429 0.89 52.82 -36.25
CA THR A 429 2.26 52.73 -35.79
C THR A 429 2.42 51.31 -35.26
N PRO A 430 3.11 50.40 -35.97
CA PRO A 430 3.37 49.07 -35.45
C PRO A 430 4.33 49.23 -34.26
N SER A 431 3.78 49.08 -33.05
CA SER A 431 4.56 48.83 -31.86
C SER A 431 5.11 47.41 -31.93
N ASP A 432 6.13 47.21 -32.79
CA ASP A 432 6.94 46.01 -32.83
C ASP A 432 7.83 45.96 -31.58
N SER A 433 7.27 45.43 -30.52
CA SER A 433 8.00 44.65 -29.52
C SER A 433 7.06 43.52 -29.14
N PRO A 434 7.27 42.28 -29.60
CA PRO A 434 6.47 41.18 -29.10
C PRO A 434 6.67 41.16 -27.59
N THR A 435 5.59 41.28 -26.83
CA THR A 435 5.58 40.88 -25.42
C THR A 435 6.23 39.49 -25.39
N PRO A 436 7.32 39.29 -24.63
CA PRO A 436 7.93 37.97 -24.51
C PRO A 436 6.82 36.95 -24.20
N ASP A 437 6.75 35.89 -25.01
CA ASP A 437 5.88 34.75 -24.70
C ASP A 437 6.60 33.99 -23.58
N ASP A 438 6.37 34.40 -22.34
CA ASP A 438 7.10 33.87 -21.19
C ASP A 438 6.90 32.35 -21.04
N ILE A 439 5.78 31.82 -21.54
CA ILE A 439 5.51 30.37 -21.62
C ILE A 439 6.41 29.70 -22.66
N ALA A 440 6.64 30.32 -23.81
CA ALA A 440 7.57 29.81 -24.83
C ALA A 440 9.04 29.85 -24.35
N ALA A 441 9.37 30.83 -23.53
CA ALA A 441 10.72 31.04 -22.98
C ALA A 441 10.99 30.28 -21.68
N ALA A 442 9.96 29.63 -21.10
CA ALA A 442 10.08 28.90 -19.85
C ALA A 442 11.09 27.74 -19.96
N GLU A 443 11.97 27.68 -18.98
CA GLU A 443 12.86 26.55 -18.71
C GLU A 443 12.49 25.90 -17.37
N ILE A 444 12.91 24.64 -17.14
CA ILE A 444 12.77 24.02 -15.82
C ILE A 444 13.48 24.90 -14.78
N GLY A 445 12.78 25.25 -13.70
CA GLY A 445 13.20 26.19 -12.67
C GLY A 445 12.74 27.65 -12.91
N SER A 446 12.06 27.94 -14.02
CA SER A 446 11.43 29.26 -14.23
C SER A 446 10.24 29.43 -13.30
N CYS A 447 9.97 30.64 -12.82
CA CYS A 447 8.89 30.90 -11.89
C CYS A 447 7.86 31.91 -12.39
N PHE A 448 6.61 31.68 -12.02
CA PHE A 448 5.45 32.44 -12.45
C PHE A 448 4.51 32.75 -11.28
N TYR A 449 3.90 33.92 -11.26
CA TYR A 449 2.65 34.10 -10.53
C TYR A 449 1.49 33.76 -11.45
N ASP A 450 0.50 33.03 -10.94
CA ASP A 450 -0.79 32.93 -11.59
C ASP A 450 -1.71 34.04 -11.05
N ASN A 451 -1.95 35.06 -11.88
CA ASN A 451 -2.93 36.13 -11.59
C ASN A 451 -4.33 35.78 -12.10
N GLY A 452 -4.48 34.56 -12.59
CA GLY A 452 -5.70 33.98 -13.08
C GLY A 452 -6.83 34.00 -12.06
N THR A 453 -8.07 34.02 -12.55
CA THR A 453 -9.26 33.86 -11.69
C THR A 453 -10.25 32.90 -12.33
N GLY A 454 -10.96 32.14 -11.50
CA GLY A 454 -12.03 31.24 -11.97
C GLY A 454 -11.53 30.09 -12.88
N GLY A 455 -10.30 29.62 -12.67
CA GLY A 455 -9.68 28.55 -13.46
C GLY A 455 -9.11 29.00 -14.81
N HIS A 456 -9.04 30.31 -15.06
CA HIS A 456 -8.30 30.87 -16.18
C HIS A 456 -6.89 31.23 -15.74
N VAL A 457 -5.89 30.50 -16.20
CA VAL A 457 -4.48 30.75 -15.87
C VAL A 457 -3.98 32.04 -16.55
N ASP A 458 -3.31 32.91 -15.80
CA ASP A 458 -2.59 34.10 -16.28
C ASP A 458 -1.19 34.14 -15.67
N LEU A 459 -0.25 33.44 -16.32
CA LEU A 459 1.13 33.32 -15.87
C LEU A 459 1.94 34.57 -16.18
N VAL A 460 2.52 35.17 -15.14
CA VAL A 460 3.45 36.29 -15.25
C VAL A 460 4.80 35.89 -14.66
N ALA A 461 5.87 35.98 -15.45
CA ALA A 461 7.22 35.62 -15.01
C ALA A 461 7.65 36.41 -13.76
N THR A 462 8.27 35.73 -12.80
CA THR A 462 8.68 36.29 -11.51
C THR A 462 9.90 35.54 -10.92
N ASP A 463 10.42 36.06 -9.81
CA ASP A 463 11.42 35.36 -9.01
C ASP A 463 10.76 34.22 -8.20
N CYS A 464 11.47 33.09 -8.06
CA CYS A 464 11.03 31.93 -7.30
C CYS A 464 10.94 32.24 -5.79
N THR A 465 9.81 32.77 -5.38
CA THR A 465 9.50 33.20 -4.02
C THR A 465 8.19 32.59 -3.55
N ASP A 466 7.89 32.73 -2.26
CA ASP A 466 6.65 32.25 -1.68
C ASP A 466 5.42 32.73 -2.45
N GLY A 467 4.55 31.77 -2.80
CA GLY A 467 3.34 31.99 -3.58
C GLY A 467 3.52 31.93 -5.10
N ALA A 468 4.75 31.78 -5.61
CA ALA A 468 5.00 31.54 -7.03
C ALA A 468 4.87 30.05 -7.40
N PHE A 469 4.77 29.79 -8.68
CA PHE A 469 4.81 28.47 -9.30
C PHE A 469 6.13 28.27 -10.02
N GLU A 470 6.87 27.22 -9.67
CA GLU A 470 8.10 26.81 -10.34
C GLU A 470 7.80 25.77 -11.42
N VAL A 471 8.37 25.92 -12.61
CA VAL A 471 8.31 24.91 -13.67
C VAL A 471 9.17 23.72 -13.29
N VAL A 472 8.54 22.58 -13.01
CA VAL A 472 9.25 21.33 -12.63
C VAL A 472 9.42 20.37 -13.81
N ASP A 473 8.59 20.48 -14.85
CA ASP A 473 8.75 19.71 -16.09
C ASP A 473 8.07 20.43 -17.28
N ILE A 474 8.48 20.10 -18.50
CA ILE A 474 7.95 20.65 -19.75
C ILE A 474 7.63 19.52 -20.71
N ARG A 475 6.35 19.39 -21.08
CA ARG A 475 5.86 18.39 -22.03
C ARG A 475 5.72 19.00 -23.41
N THR A 476 6.67 18.73 -24.29
CA THR A 476 6.62 19.21 -25.68
C THR A 476 5.82 18.27 -26.58
N GLY A 477 5.20 18.81 -27.63
CA GLY A 477 4.48 18.01 -28.62
C GLY A 477 3.05 17.66 -28.22
N THR A 478 2.54 18.25 -27.13
CA THR A 478 1.22 17.98 -26.58
C THR A 478 0.63 19.25 -25.98
N THR A 479 -0.70 19.32 -25.93
CA THR A 479 -1.48 20.31 -25.16
C THR A 479 -2.33 19.63 -24.09
N ASP A 480 -2.11 18.34 -23.87
CA ASP A 480 -2.84 17.50 -22.92
C ASP A 480 -2.32 17.73 -21.51
N LEU A 481 -3.13 18.34 -20.65
CA LEU A 481 -2.76 18.69 -19.27
C LEU A 481 -2.45 17.45 -18.43
N ASP A 482 -3.11 16.33 -18.73
CA ASP A 482 -2.96 15.04 -18.04
C ASP A 482 -1.54 14.46 -18.23
N SER A 483 -0.76 14.99 -19.19
CA SER A 483 0.64 14.62 -19.37
C SER A 483 1.54 14.98 -18.17
N CYS A 484 1.07 15.82 -17.24
CA CYS A 484 1.74 16.17 -16.00
C CYS A 484 1.32 15.31 -14.78
N ASP A 485 0.34 14.40 -14.90
CA ASP A 485 -0.23 13.63 -13.77
C ASP A 485 0.79 12.77 -13.00
N HIS A 486 1.95 12.49 -13.60
CA HIS A 486 3.03 11.69 -13.00
C HIS A 486 4.29 12.50 -12.72
N VAL A 487 4.23 13.82 -12.85
CA VAL A 487 5.33 14.71 -12.51
C VAL A 487 5.33 14.94 -11.01
N THR A 488 6.51 14.81 -10.40
CA THR A 488 6.66 15.01 -8.96
C THR A 488 6.39 16.46 -8.60
N ASP A 489 5.60 16.66 -7.54
CA ASP A 489 5.23 17.95 -6.97
C ASP A 489 4.53 18.91 -7.97
N ASN A 490 3.92 18.35 -9.02
CA ASN A 490 3.02 19.10 -9.91
C ASN A 490 1.71 19.42 -9.18
N ASP A 491 1.44 20.70 -8.98
CA ASP A 491 0.22 21.23 -8.36
C ASP A 491 -0.71 21.85 -9.41
N GLU A 492 -0.17 22.35 -10.53
CA GLU A 492 -0.93 22.95 -11.63
C GLU A 492 -0.27 22.66 -13.00
N SER A 493 -1.09 22.52 -14.05
CA SER A 493 -0.61 22.27 -15.41
C SER A 493 -1.16 23.31 -16.38
N VAL A 494 -0.32 23.86 -17.24
CA VAL A 494 -0.70 24.96 -18.15
C VAL A 494 -0.33 24.61 -19.58
N SER A 495 -1.31 24.60 -20.49
CA SER A 495 -1.08 24.29 -21.90
C SER A 495 -0.87 25.56 -22.73
N SER A 496 0.02 25.48 -23.71
CA SER A 496 0.16 26.50 -24.76
C SER A 496 -0.02 25.85 -26.13
N ALA A 497 -1.20 26.06 -26.72
CA ALA A 497 -1.49 25.60 -28.08
C ALA A 497 -0.58 26.26 -29.13
N ARG A 498 -0.17 27.52 -28.89
CA ARG A 498 0.74 28.26 -29.76
C ARG A 498 2.12 27.60 -29.84
N ASN A 499 2.63 27.13 -28.70
CA ASN A 499 3.96 26.53 -28.59
C ASN A 499 3.94 24.99 -28.58
N ASN A 500 2.74 24.38 -28.63
CA ASN A 500 2.49 22.95 -28.55
C ASN A 500 3.23 22.28 -27.38
N LEU A 501 3.06 22.87 -26.19
CA LEU A 501 3.65 22.38 -24.95
C LEU A 501 2.68 22.46 -23.77
N VAL A 502 2.99 21.72 -22.71
CA VAL A 502 2.40 21.85 -21.37
C VAL A 502 3.50 22.10 -20.35
N LEU A 503 3.35 23.11 -19.51
CA LEU A 503 4.17 23.34 -18.33
C LEU A 503 3.56 22.62 -17.13
N CYS A 504 4.39 21.86 -16.41
CA CYS A 504 4.03 21.24 -15.15
C CYS A 504 4.60 22.11 -14.01
N LEU A 505 3.74 22.63 -13.14
CA LEU A 505 4.06 23.69 -12.19
C LEU A 505 3.93 23.23 -10.74
N SER A 506 4.88 23.62 -9.90
CA SER A 506 4.90 23.33 -8.47
C SER A 506 4.74 24.60 -7.64
N TYR A 507 3.76 24.62 -6.75
CA TYR A 507 3.45 25.77 -5.90
C TYR A 507 4.45 25.92 -4.75
N GLN A 508 5.13 27.06 -4.69
CA GLN A 508 6.10 27.39 -3.66
C GLN A 508 5.37 27.90 -2.41
N SER A 509 5.00 26.99 -1.51
CA SER A 509 4.19 27.36 -0.35
C SER A 509 4.96 28.22 0.67
N PRO A 510 4.41 29.38 1.11
CA PRO A 510 4.95 30.13 2.25
C PRO A 510 4.91 29.33 3.56
N GLY A 511 4.13 28.25 3.60
CA GLY A 511 4.06 27.35 4.72
C GLY A 511 5.28 26.44 4.86
N GLY A 512 6.24 26.47 3.92
CA GLY A 512 7.44 25.64 3.92
C GLY A 512 7.29 24.35 3.13
N THR A 513 8.38 23.59 3.08
CA THR A 513 8.53 22.41 2.19
C THR A 513 7.62 21.24 2.55
N ALA A 514 6.99 21.26 3.72
CA ALA A 514 6.01 20.24 4.11
C ALA A 514 4.70 20.33 3.32
N PHE A 515 4.45 21.40 2.56
CA PHE A 515 3.33 21.48 1.63
C PHE A 515 3.33 20.30 0.63
N HIS A 516 4.51 19.91 0.14
CA HIS A 516 4.70 18.73 -0.71
C HIS A 516 5.12 17.49 0.08
N ALA A 517 4.83 17.41 1.38
CA ALA A 517 5.04 16.19 2.15
C ALA A 517 3.98 15.15 1.81
N GLN A 518 4.43 13.90 1.76
CA GLN A 518 3.63 12.75 1.36
C GLN A 518 3.55 11.73 2.49
N GLN A 519 2.64 10.77 2.38
CA GLN A 519 2.54 9.69 3.36
C GLN A 519 3.91 9.01 3.54
N GLY A 520 4.34 8.87 4.80
CA GLY A 520 5.63 8.29 5.17
C GLY A 520 6.76 9.30 5.33
N ASP A 521 6.66 10.49 4.73
CA ASP A 521 7.60 11.58 4.99
C ASP A 521 7.53 12.01 6.45
N CYS A 522 8.60 12.64 6.91
CA CYS A 522 8.62 13.26 8.21
C CYS A 522 8.70 14.78 8.08
N VAL A 523 7.93 15.47 8.91
CA VAL A 523 7.77 16.92 8.88
C VAL A 523 7.89 17.49 10.28
N TYR A 524 8.29 18.75 10.34
CA TYR A 524 8.32 19.50 11.59
C TYR A 524 8.02 20.97 11.34
N GLY A 525 7.27 21.58 12.26
CA GLY A 525 7.14 23.02 12.39
C GLY A 525 6.79 23.33 13.84
N ALA A 526 7.15 24.51 14.34
CA ALA A 526 6.82 24.87 15.71
C ALA A 526 5.31 25.21 15.83
N PRO A 527 4.64 24.87 16.95
CA PRO A 527 3.24 25.22 17.17
C PRO A 527 3.03 26.72 17.36
N SER A 528 4.09 27.49 17.66
CA SER A 528 4.07 28.95 17.72
C SER A 528 3.87 29.63 16.35
N GLY A 529 3.81 28.86 15.27
CA GLY A 529 3.77 29.34 13.89
C GLY A 529 5.13 29.27 13.20
N GLY A 530 5.15 29.68 11.93
CA GLY A 530 6.31 29.57 11.04
C GLY A 530 6.16 28.48 9.98
N THR A 531 7.26 28.21 9.27
CA THR A 531 7.31 27.17 8.23
C THR A 531 7.25 25.78 8.86
N TRP A 532 6.68 24.86 8.08
CA TRP A 532 6.72 23.44 8.29
C TRP A 532 7.55 22.84 7.16
N ASP A 533 8.54 22.05 7.52
CA ASP A 533 9.52 21.55 6.56
C ASP A 533 9.61 20.02 6.58
N LYS A 534 9.90 19.45 5.41
CA LYS A 534 10.32 18.04 5.30
C LYS A 534 11.65 17.86 6.03
N THR A 535 11.73 16.83 6.85
CA THR A 535 12.90 16.48 7.65
C THR A 535 13.11 14.97 7.67
N GLY A 536 14.31 14.51 8.04
CA GLY A 536 14.52 13.08 8.30
C GLY A 536 13.72 12.61 9.51
N CYS A 537 13.13 11.41 9.45
CA CYS A 537 12.36 10.84 10.56
C CYS A 537 13.22 10.64 11.81
N ARG A 538 12.82 11.28 12.92
CA ARG A 538 13.55 11.24 14.19
C ARG A 538 12.58 11.46 15.34
N THR A 539 12.96 11.01 16.53
CA THR A 539 12.17 11.26 17.74
C THR A 539 11.83 12.75 17.89
N GLY A 540 10.55 13.06 18.10
CA GLY A 540 10.08 14.43 18.30
C GLY A 540 9.56 15.16 17.06
N ASN A 541 9.74 14.62 15.86
CA ASN A 541 9.04 15.14 14.67
C ASN A 541 7.83 14.28 14.30
N PHE A 542 7.11 14.67 13.26
CA PHE A 542 5.90 13.97 12.84
C PHE A 542 6.16 13.15 11.60
N LYS A 543 5.63 11.94 11.56
CA LYS A 543 5.43 11.18 10.33
C LYS A 543 4.07 11.52 9.73
N VAL A 544 4.04 11.76 8.43
CA VAL A 544 2.80 11.98 7.68
C VAL A 544 2.07 10.65 7.50
N LEU A 545 0.88 10.54 8.06
CA LEU A 545 -0.03 9.41 7.92
C LEU A 545 -0.80 9.48 6.59
N ALA A 546 -1.20 10.68 6.19
CA ALA A 546 -1.86 10.95 4.92
C ALA A 546 -1.69 12.42 4.55
N ALA A 547 -1.70 12.71 3.25
CA ALA A 547 -1.74 14.05 2.69
C ALA A 547 -2.97 14.14 1.77
N TYR A 548 -3.87 15.07 2.05
CA TYR A 548 -5.06 15.32 1.25
C TYR A 548 -4.91 16.67 0.53
N ARG A 549 -5.22 16.70 -0.76
CA ARG A 549 -5.22 17.90 -1.61
C ARG A 549 -6.65 18.47 -1.74
N GLY A 550 -6.77 19.77 -1.96
CA GLY A 550 -8.03 20.51 -2.12
C GLY A 550 -8.93 20.50 -0.90
N THR A 551 -8.38 20.35 0.32
CA THR A 551 -9.20 20.29 1.53
C THR A 551 -8.44 20.68 2.79
N GLY A 552 -9.15 21.33 3.72
CA GLY A 552 -8.71 21.57 5.10
C GLY A 552 -9.49 20.75 6.15
N ASP A 553 -10.29 19.76 5.74
CA ASP A 553 -11.15 18.98 6.65
C ASP A 553 -10.36 17.96 7.48
N HIS A 554 -9.89 18.40 8.66
CA HIS A 554 -9.15 17.57 9.61
C HIS A 554 -9.96 16.39 10.17
N GLY A 555 -11.29 16.33 9.95
CA GLY A 555 -12.10 15.15 10.28
C GLY A 555 -11.60 13.89 9.60
N LYS A 556 -10.99 14.00 8.42
CA LYS A 556 -10.36 12.91 7.67
C LYS A 556 -9.24 12.21 8.46
N CYS A 557 -8.53 12.95 9.30
CA CYS A 557 -7.40 12.42 10.05
C CYS A 557 -7.81 11.50 11.20
N SER A 558 -9.02 11.68 11.75
CA SER A 558 -9.47 10.99 12.97
C SER A 558 -9.52 9.46 12.88
N SER A 559 -9.62 8.92 11.66
CA SER A 559 -9.70 7.48 11.41
C SER A 559 -8.34 6.78 11.35
N TRP A 560 -7.25 7.54 11.24
CA TRP A 560 -5.91 6.98 11.13
C TRP A 560 -5.40 6.46 12.49
N PRO A 561 -4.88 5.21 12.54
CA PRO A 561 -4.17 4.72 13.71
C PRO A 561 -3.03 5.67 14.09
N HIS A 562 -2.84 5.89 15.40
CA HIS A 562 -1.78 6.74 15.95
C HIS A 562 -1.77 8.20 15.48
N TYR A 563 -2.90 8.69 14.97
CA TYR A 563 -3.10 10.11 14.70
C TYR A 563 -2.90 10.95 15.97
N ASN A 564 -2.13 12.03 15.85
CA ASN A 564 -1.78 12.92 16.95
C ASN A 564 -2.03 14.39 16.63
N GLU A 565 -1.76 14.82 15.41
CA GLU A 565 -1.84 16.24 15.02
C GLU A 565 -2.21 16.37 13.54
N TRP A 566 -2.67 17.55 13.13
CA TRP A 566 -2.90 17.86 11.72
C TRP A 566 -2.26 19.20 11.35
N LYS A 567 -1.91 19.36 10.08
CA LYS A 567 -1.42 20.63 9.54
C LYS A 567 -2.11 20.92 8.22
N THR A 568 -2.80 22.05 8.16
CA THR A 568 -3.35 22.58 6.91
C THR A 568 -2.45 23.69 6.35
N PHE A 569 -2.23 23.64 5.04
CA PHE A 569 -1.66 24.69 4.22
C PHE A 569 -2.79 25.21 3.33
N THR A 570 -3.16 26.47 3.50
CA THR A 570 -4.22 27.09 2.72
C THR A 570 -3.64 28.02 1.66
N VAL A 571 -4.12 27.91 0.43
CA VAL A 571 -3.70 28.79 -0.67
C VAL A 571 -4.83 29.78 -0.95
N ALA A 572 -4.63 31.05 -0.59
CA ALA A 572 -5.69 32.06 -0.60
C ALA A 572 -6.28 32.33 -2.00
N ALA A 573 -5.46 32.19 -3.04
CA ALA A 573 -5.86 32.40 -4.43
C ALA A 573 -6.65 31.19 -4.98
N ASP A 574 -6.40 29.98 -4.49
CA ASP A 574 -7.06 28.76 -4.94
C ASP A 574 -7.15 27.70 -3.84
N SER A 575 -8.34 27.52 -3.26
CA SER A 575 -8.61 26.46 -2.28
C SER A 575 -8.43 25.04 -2.83
N GLY A 576 -8.40 24.86 -4.16
CA GLY A 576 -8.06 23.59 -4.81
C GLY A 576 -6.63 23.12 -4.49
N LEU A 577 -5.75 24.04 -4.16
CA LEU A 577 -4.36 23.77 -3.79
C LEU A 577 -4.15 23.56 -2.28
N ASP A 578 -5.21 23.63 -1.48
CA ASP A 578 -5.12 23.39 -0.03
C ASP A 578 -4.56 21.99 0.25
N VAL A 579 -3.64 21.90 1.22
CA VAL A 579 -3.07 20.62 1.66
C VAL A 579 -3.40 20.39 3.12
N LEU A 580 -3.97 19.24 3.46
CA LEU A 580 -4.11 18.73 4.81
C LEU A 580 -3.18 17.55 5.04
N LEU A 581 -2.27 17.68 5.99
CA LEU A 581 -1.47 16.58 6.52
C LEU A 581 -2.07 16.03 7.81
N CYS A 582 -2.26 14.71 7.85
CA CYS A 582 -2.56 13.98 9.07
C CYS A 582 -1.26 13.41 9.64
N LEU A 583 -0.98 13.65 10.92
CA LEU A 583 0.36 13.47 11.48
C LEU A 583 0.35 12.53 12.68
N SER A 584 1.37 11.69 12.77
CA SER A 584 1.70 10.88 13.94
C SER A 584 3.04 11.31 14.50
N MET A 585 3.12 11.52 15.81
CA MET A 585 4.36 11.85 16.51
C MET A 585 5.32 10.66 16.41
N ASN A 586 6.57 10.88 16.01
CA ASN A 586 7.65 9.90 16.14
C ASN A 586 8.10 9.84 17.59
N TYR A 587 7.54 8.90 18.35
CA TYR A 587 7.95 8.65 19.74
C TYR A 587 9.34 7.98 19.80
N PRO A 588 10.01 8.00 20.97
CA PRO A 588 11.32 7.35 21.12
C PRO A 588 11.32 5.85 20.79
N ASP A 589 10.22 5.17 21.09
CA ASP A 589 10.01 3.75 20.83
C ASP A 589 8.50 3.42 20.87
N ASP A 590 8.17 2.13 20.72
CA ASP A 590 6.79 1.70 20.49
C ASP A 590 5.88 1.87 21.71
N ILE A 591 6.42 2.07 22.93
CA ILE A 591 5.58 2.34 24.10
C ILE A 591 4.84 3.67 23.97
N GLY A 592 5.39 4.61 23.19
CA GLY A 592 4.76 5.87 22.89
C GLY A 592 3.44 5.72 22.13
N TYR A 593 3.27 4.65 21.35
CA TYR A 593 2.04 4.34 20.63
C TYR A 593 1.10 3.41 21.40
N ALA A 594 1.62 2.72 22.41
CA ALA A 594 0.96 1.57 22.95
C ALA A 594 -0.32 1.89 23.74
N THR A 595 -1.32 1.02 23.56
CA THR A 595 -2.61 1.09 24.26
C THR A 595 -2.70 0.05 25.39
N GLN A 596 -3.72 0.19 26.25
CA GLN A 596 -3.91 -0.72 27.37
C GLN A 596 -4.11 -2.17 26.89
N ARG A 597 -3.40 -3.12 27.51
CA ARG A 597 -3.34 -4.56 27.18
C ARG A 597 -2.46 -4.93 25.98
N GLU A 598 -1.77 -3.99 25.34
CA GLU A 598 -0.76 -4.35 24.35
C GLU A 598 0.46 -5.01 25.00
N CYS A 599 1.01 -5.98 24.29
CA CYS A 599 2.23 -6.67 24.69
C CYS A 599 3.41 -6.08 23.93
N LEU A 600 4.49 -5.78 24.65
CA LEU A 600 5.72 -5.24 24.09
C LEU A 600 6.92 -6.07 24.52
N LEU A 601 7.94 -6.10 23.68
CA LEU A 601 9.26 -6.58 24.03
C LEU A 601 10.06 -5.41 24.64
N LYS A 602 10.26 -5.45 25.95
CA LYS A 602 11.19 -4.57 26.66
C LYS A 602 12.60 -5.15 26.58
N THR A 603 13.52 -4.39 26.00
CA THR A 603 14.96 -4.65 26.00
C THR A 603 15.72 -3.50 26.68
N GLY A 604 17.04 -3.59 26.77
CA GLY A 604 17.88 -2.57 27.40
C GLY A 604 17.92 -2.64 28.93
N SER A 605 18.51 -1.62 29.54
CA SER A 605 18.69 -1.54 31.00
C SER A 605 17.39 -1.10 31.69
N GLU A 606 17.36 -1.13 33.02
CA GLU A 606 16.23 -0.55 33.78
C GLU A 606 16.14 0.97 33.63
N THR A 607 17.29 1.64 33.49
CA THR A 607 17.37 3.11 33.38
C THR A 607 17.21 3.61 31.94
N GLN A 608 17.41 2.75 30.96
CA GLN A 608 17.24 3.03 29.52
C GLN A 608 16.58 1.82 28.85
N PRO A 609 15.29 1.59 29.12
CA PRO A 609 14.55 0.55 28.43
C PRO A 609 14.23 0.99 27.00
N THR A 610 14.14 0.02 26.10
CA THR A 610 13.55 0.19 24.77
C THR A 610 12.39 -0.77 24.63
N PHE A 611 11.25 -0.29 24.17
CA PHE A 611 10.06 -1.09 23.95
C PHE A 611 9.78 -1.27 22.46
N THR A 612 9.56 -2.51 22.05
CA THR A 612 9.26 -2.85 20.66
C THR A 612 7.95 -3.63 20.59
N ASN A 613 7.02 -3.19 19.74
CA ASN A 613 5.84 -3.94 19.41
C ASN A 613 6.22 -5.02 18.40
N THR A 614 6.26 -6.27 18.86
CA THR A 614 6.62 -7.42 18.02
C THR A 614 5.43 -7.96 17.23
N GLY A 615 4.24 -7.36 17.38
CA GLY A 615 2.98 -7.83 16.81
C GLY A 615 2.42 -9.08 17.49
N SER A 616 3.06 -9.57 18.56
CA SER A 616 2.62 -10.77 19.29
C SER A 616 2.99 -10.72 20.76
N CYS A 617 2.06 -11.19 21.59
CA CYS A 617 2.32 -11.37 23.01
C CYS A 617 3.35 -12.46 23.30
N ASP A 618 3.56 -13.44 22.41
CA ASP A 618 4.45 -14.57 22.68
C ASP A 618 5.94 -14.21 22.52
N SER A 619 6.23 -13.21 21.70
CA SER A 619 7.57 -12.62 21.55
C SER A 619 7.79 -11.38 22.42
N SER A 620 6.88 -11.11 23.36
CA SER A 620 6.89 -9.96 24.26
C SER A 620 7.10 -10.40 25.71
N ASN A 621 7.67 -9.53 26.53
CA ASN A 621 7.96 -9.81 27.95
C ASN A 621 7.31 -8.82 28.92
N VAL A 622 6.58 -7.82 28.41
CA VAL A 622 5.76 -6.91 29.22
C VAL A 622 4.37 -6.73 28.61
N VAL A 623 3.42 -6.36 29.44
CA VAL A 623 2.06 -5.95 29.04
C VAL A 623 1.77 -4.55 29.59
N VAL A 624 1.19 -3.70 28.74
CA VAL A 624 0.76 -2.35 29.11
C VAL A 624 -0.48 -2.41 30.00
N THR A 625 -0.40 -1.82 31.18
CA THR A 625 -1.47 -1.84 32.19
C THR A 625 -2.22 -0.52 32.31
N GLY A 626 -1.63 0.59 31.87
CA GLY A 626 -2.26 1.91 31.91
C GLY A 626 -1.50 2.94 31.08
N ARG A 627 -2.20 4.02 30.68
CA ARG A 627 -1.62 5.15 29.95
C ARG A 627 -2.28 6.45 30.38
N THR A 628 -1.49 7.52 30.46
CA THR A 628 -1.96 8.89 30.63
C THR A 628 -1.13 9.85 29.78
N SER A 629 -1.69 10.99 29.37
CA SER A 629 -0.97 12.05 28.65
C SER A 629 -0.10 12.95 29.54
N ARG A 630 -0.09 12.70 30.85
CA ARG A 630 0.73 13.47 31.80
C ARG A 630 2.17 12.97 31.79
N TYR A 631 3.12 13.89 31.61
CA TYR A 631 4.55 13.61 31.75
C TYR A 631 4.92 13.29 33.21
N HIS A 632 5.80 12.32 33.42
CA HIS A 632 6.28 11.87 34.74
C HIS A 632 5.19 11.57 35.78
N ALA A 633 4.03 11.04 35.35
CA ALA A 633 2.94 10.67 36.24
C ALA A 633 3.18 9.29 36.89
N SER A 634 4.34 9.04 37.51
CA SER A 634 4.70 7.73 38.04
C SER A 634 3.72 7.20 39.09
N SER A 635 3.11 8.09 39.90
CA SER A 635 2.09 7.72 40.89
C SER A 635 0.83 7.11 40.27
N PHE A 636 0.54 7.39 38.99
CA PHE A 636 -0.57 6.77 38.24
C PHE A 636 -0.35 5.26 38.05
N CYS A 637 0.91 4.81 37.98
CA CYS A 637 1.26 3.41 37.76
C CYS A 637 1.29 2.56 39.04
N GLY A 638 1.23 3.19 40.22
CA GLY A 638 1.25 2.46 41.49
C GLY A 638 2.52 1.61 41.63
N ASN A 639 2.36 0.29 41.65
CA ASN A 639 3.46 -0.68 41.77
C ASN A 639 3.99 -1.18 40.41
N ASP A 640 3.42 -0.70 39.30
CA ASP A 640 3.80 -1.12 37.96
C ASP A 640 5.08 -0.40 37.52
N GLY A 641 5.85 -1.02 36.62
CA GLY A 641 6.90 -0.31 35.91
C GLY A 641 6.30 0.81 35.05
N TRP A 642 7.07 1.85 34.77
CA TRP A 642 6.58 2.96 33.95
C TRP A 642 7.65 3.50 33.00
N ALA A 643 7.19 4.11 31.92
CA ALA A 643 8.00 4.88 30.98
C ALA A 643 7.29 6.20 30.68
N THR A 644 8.05 7.25 30.44
CA THR A 644 7.51 8.58 30.12
C THR A 644 8.39 9.28 29.11
N TRP A 645 7.77 10.13 28.32
CA TRP A 645 8.49 11.04 27.44
C TRP A 645 7.62 12.26 27.16
N GLN A 646 8.27 13.40 26.91
CA GLN A 646 7.61 14.65 26.55
C GLN A 646 8.42 15.30 25.41
N PRO A 647 7.77 15.61 24.27
CA PRO A 647 8.38 16.46 23.26
C PRO A 647 8.40 17.91 23.74
N GLY A 648 9.46 18.63 23.39
CA GLY A 648 9.67 20.02 23.84
C GLY A 648 8.55 20.96 23.38
N ASP A 649 8.31 21.03 22.07
CA ASP A 649 7.35 21.98 21.50
C ASP A 649 5.90 21.49 21.61
N TYR A 650 5.67 20.19 21.87
CA TYR A 650 4.33 19.56 21.87
C TYR A 650 3.97 18.90 23.21
N PRO A 651 4.01 19.63 24.35
CA PRO A 651 3.86 19.01 25.67
C PRO A 651 2.52 18.27 25.88
N SER A 652 1.48 18.58 25.09
CA SER A 652 0.20 17.87 25.06
C SER A 652 0.30 16.41 24.58
N LEU A 653 1.33 16.10 23.79
CA LEU A 653 1.62 14.76 23.25
C LEU A 653 2.56 13.96 24.16
N ALA A 654 2.81 14.44 25.38
CA ALA A 654 3.53 13.67 26.38
C ALA A 654 2.76 12.40 26.78
N TYR A 655 3.47 11.45 27.37
CA TYR A 655 2.84 10.26 27.95
C TYR A 655 3.52 9.81 29.24
N THR A 656 2.77 9.11 30.09
CA THR A 656 3.28 8.11 31.02
C THR A 656 2.52 6.81 30.77
N VAL A 657 3.26 5.72 30.52
CA VAL A 657 2.71 4.39 30.28
C VAL A 657 3.18 3.45 31.37
N CYS A 658 2.25 2.70 31.94
CA CYS A 658 2.48 1.68 32.96
C CYS A 658 2.55 0.30 32.34
N TRP A 659 3.43 -0.55 32.85
CA TRP A 659 3.63 -1.90 32.34
C TRP A 659 3.98 -2.89 33.45
N ARG A 660 3.68 -4.17 33.20
CA ARG A 660 4.10 -5.29 34.07
C ARG A 660 4.85 -6.33 33.26
N PRO A 661 5.82 -7.04 33.86
CA PRO A 661 6.36 -8.25 33.27
C PRO A 661 5.24 -9.27 32.98
N LYS A 662 5.35 -9.94 31.83
CA LYS A 662 4.44 -11.01 31.42
C LYS A 662 4.84 -12.34 32.04
#